data_AF-A0A2E0USD0-F1
#
_entry.id   AF-A0A2E0USD0-F1
#
_cell.length_a   1.000
_cell.length_b   1.000
_cell.length_c   1.000
_cell.angle_alpha   90.00
_cell.angle_beta   90.00
_cell.angle_gamma   90.00
#
_symmetry.space_group_name_H-M   'P 1'
#
loop_
_entity.id
_entity.type
_entity.pdbx_description
1 polymer ?
#
loop_
_entity_poly.entity_id
_entity_poly.type
_entity_poly.pdbx_seq_one_letter_code
_entity_poly.pdbx_strand_id
1 'polypeptide(L)'
;MYEKKWSLFFVVILLIILTACQPAAEPQVSPEEPSSEAPSPGEKTDSESHNLLTPQATFIFATEVPGIEKTDRPTVDATHAPVPTEIIATDSPLGPELNTDGVLNQRILIDQRYLEFEYPQQLYFGDSDVIRLSLIPVEEGYLVQSEFPDHHVETEPYRINQIEGYHLLGTAQIYALGLDILPGEAQEKLIQPNQDTHWRWTVLAKSPGTHRLTINLYLTWISEEESEVNNKPEVEIFSKAFEVDVRSFFGLNRKQSFVGGFGSLIISGLIGFITLFWKKQPIQKLLEVKIPDEKLKIETKPEIILEEKDRSLLQAMFSGYARILIEREFLSGYSGARTLLILPIHLDGRRDAEMIVKIGLKESIQREYQNYLDYVKQTLPPMTARIQRPPVTIKNGLYAALMYTFVAEPGKPPKSLGCYLEEKNTPKVINQVFDNFGPNWWYQNSPYIYRLSMEFDKKLPSHLSVKPVNEKKQINTLSFSQTDYDKLPLINVGQIIFLEKFDHVERRGDGKSYTLVSKSTSSHAPIRVRWLSADSPRAGLVQVIETRENVYQGYKEKFEHFGLPEPWNYLKKVLNESINGTRSVIHGDLNLENILIGAGGFVWLIDFSETREGPPIYDLSHLAVEIVAHLYANKNYDAFSFVNHLKIRSLDHLNILEKLAEKCVKPGTGKREYQLALLVSSFGALKYENLSKKSKQFLYIFAAWQVYLLENTSFDVE
;
A
#
# COMPACT_ATOMS: atom_id res chain seq x y z
N MET A 1 5.44 25.50 26.14
CA MET A 1 4.24 26.36 25.87
C MET A 1 3.09 25.63 25.18
N TYR A 2 3.32 24.55 24.39
CA TYR A 2 2.26 23.87 23.65
C TYR A 2 1.20 23.14 24.50
N GLU A 3 1.59 22.47 25.59
CA GLU A 3 0.70 21.57 26.36
C GLU A 3 -0.55 22.27 26.94
N LYS A 4 -0.41 23.51 27.44
CA LYS A 4 -1.54 24.25 28.03
C LYS A 4 -2.69 24.53 27.05
N LYS A 5 -2.46 24.51 25.72
CA LYS A 5 -3.54 24.67 24.73
C LYS A 5 -4.39 23.40 24.56
N TRP A 6 -3.80 22.21 24.74
CA TRP A 6 -4.51 20.94 24.58
C TRP A 6 -5.45 20.63 25.75
N SER A 7 -5.05 20.97 26.97
CA SER A 7 -5.90 20.85 28.16
C SER A 7 -7.20 21.66 28.04
N LEU A 8 -7.11 22.91 27.55
CA LEU A 8 -8.28 23.79 27.39
C LEU A 8 -9.27 23.25 26.34
N PHE A 9 -8.76 22.69 25.24
CA PHE A 9 -9.58 22.08 24.18
C PHE A 9 -10.37 20.87 24.67
N PHE A 10 -9.76 20.01 25.50
CA PHE A 10 -10.44 18.84 26.08
C PHE A 10 -11.57 19.23 27.04
N VAL A 11 -11.39 20.26 27.87
CA VAL A 11 -12.43 20.73 28.81
C VAL A 11 -13.65 21.27 28.07
N VAL A 12 -13.46 22.00 26.97
CA VAL A 12 -14.56 22.52 26.14
C VAL A 12 -15.36 21.38 25.49
N ILE A 13 -14.70 20.35 24.96
CA ILE A 13 -15.38 19.19 24.36
C ILE A 13 -16.17 18.40 25.43
N LEU A 14 -15.61 18.22 26.62
CA LEU A 14 -16.31 17.51 27.72
C LEU A 14 -17.58 18.25 28.15
N LEU A 15 -17.53 19.59 28.22
CA LEU A 15 -18.70 20.44 28.52
C LEU A 15 -19.81 20.31 27.46
N ILE A 16 -19.45 20.33 26.17
CA ILE A 16 -20.41 20.18 25.06
C ILE A 16 -21.13 18.83 25.13
N ILE A 17 -20.39 17.75 25.40
CA ILE A 17 -20.97 16.40 25.56
C ILE A 17 -21.94 16.34 26.75
N LEU A 18 -21.58 16.95 27.89
CA LEU A 18 -22.45 16.97 29.06
C LEU A 18 -23.74 17.79 28.83
N THR A 19 -23.69 18.90 28.08
CA THR A 19 -24.90 19.65 27.71
C THR A 19 -25.81 18.93 26.72
N ALA A 20 -25.28 17.97 25.94
CA ALA A 20 -26.06 17.22 24.96
C ALA A 20 -26.89 16.06 25.55
N CYS A 21 -26.78 15.80 26.87
CA CYS A 21 -27.44 14.68 27.55
C CYS A 21 -28.48 15.10 28.60
N GLN A 22 -28.99 16.34 28.57
CA GLN A 22 -30.15 16.71 29.38
C GLN A 22 -31.47 16.31 28.68
N PRO A 23 -32.36 15.53 29.32
CA PRO A 23 -33.72 15.32 28.82
C PRO A 23 -34.55 16.60 28.96
N ALA A 24 -35.56 16.75 28.11
CA ALA A 24 -36.52 17.85 28.21
C ALA A 24 -37.36 17.72 29.51
N ALA A 25 -37.65 18.84 30.15
CA ALA A 25 -38.47 18.87 31.36
C ALA A 25 -39.97 18.86 31.03
N GLU A 26 -40.73 17.97 31.67
CA GLU A 26 -42.20 17.97 31.63
C GLU A 26 -42.79 19.01 32.62
N PRO A 27 -44.02 19.51 32.37
CA PRO A 27 -44.61 20.59 33.15
C PRO A 27 -45.02 20.16 34.57
N GLN A 28 -44.85 21.05 35.53
CA GLN A 28 -45.23 20.80 36.92
C GLN A 28 -46.75 20.82 37.13
N VAL A 29 -47.24 19.85 37.90
CA VAL A 29 -48.50 19.93 38.65
C VAL A 29 -48.20 19.61 40.13
N SER A 30 -48.89 20.30 41.03
CA SER A 30 -48.87 20.13 42.49
C SER A 30 -50.33 20.00 42.96
N PRO A 31 -50.65 19.53 44.19
CA PRO A 31 -49.84 19.66 45.41
C PRO A 31 -49.85 18.44 46.37
N GLU A 32 -49.36 18.71 47.58
CA GLU A 32 -49.62 18.09 48.89
C GLU A 32 -48.52 17.26 49.57
N GLU A 33 -48.42 17.51 50.88
CA GLU A 33 -47.44 17.14 51.90
C GLU A 33 -48.18 16.37 53.04
N PRO A 34 -47.52 15.89 54.11
CA PRO A 34 -46.17 15.30 54.25
C PRO A 34 -46.21 14.01 55.11
N SER A 35 -45.05 13.40 55.39
CA SER A 35 -44.57 13.05 56.78
C SER A 35 -43.44 11.99 56.80
N SER A 36 -42.62 12.03 57.88
CA SER A 36 -41.89 10.94 58.58
C SER A 36 -41.41 9.66 57.86
N GLU A 37 -40.26 9.04 58.15
CA GLU A 37 -39.15 9.31 59.10
C GLU A 37 -37.91 8.46 58.70
N ALA A 38 -36.80 8.59 59.43
CA ALA A 38 -35.62 7.68 59.35
C ALA A 38 -35.81 6.45 60.29
N PRO A 39 -34.90 5.43 60.38
CA PRO A 39 -33.54 5.32 59.84
C PRO A 39 -33.09 3.92 59.32
N SER A 40 -31.79 3.78 59.03
CA SER A 40 -30.98 2.53 58.99
C SER A 40 -30.83 1.91 60.42
N PRO A 41 -30.21 0.72 60.70
CA PRO A 41 -29.18 -0.03 59.94
C PRO A 41 -29.21 -1.59 60.05
N GLY A 42 -28.09 -2.26 59.72
CA GLY A 42 -27.78 -3.69 59.94
C GLY A 42 -27.58 -4.46 58.62
N GLU A 43 -26.46 -5.06 58.22
CA GLU A 43 -25.30 -5.76 58.85
C GLU A 43 -25.42 -7.31 58.92
N LYS A 44 -24.61 -7.99 58.07
CA LYS A 44 -24.07 -9.37 58.12
C LYS A 44 -24.98 -10.57 58.50
N THR A 45 -24.91 -11.63 57.66
CA THR A 45 -24.28 -12.93 58.04
C THR A 45 -24.03 -13.82 56.81
N ASP A 46 -23.03 -14.71 56.90
CA ASP A 46 -22.73 -15.78 55.94
C ASP A 46 -23.53 -17.06 56.24
N SER A 47 -23.84 -17.89 55.22
CA SER A 47 -24.05 -19.35 55.41
C SER A 47 -23.92 -20.20 54.14
N GLU A 48 -22.83 -20.97 54.09
CA GLU A 48 -22.69 -22.37 53.62
C GLU A 48 -23.54 -22.95 52.45
N SER A 49 -22.82 -23.25 51.37
CA SER A 49 -22.79 -24.51 50.59
C SER A 49 -23.99 -25.47 50.46
N HIS A 50 -24.19 -25.99 49.23
CA HIS A 50 -24.49 -27.41 49.03
C HIS A 50 -23.83 -27.95 47.74
N ASN A 51 -23.47 -29.24 47.73
CA ASN A 51 -22.81 -29.95 46.62
C ASN A 51 -23.81 -30.51 45.60
N LEU A 52 -23.36 -30.85 44.37
CA LEU A 52 -23.19 -32.26 43.91
C LEU A 52 -22.77 -32.43 42.43
N LEU A 53 -21.73 -33.24 42.23
CA LEU A 53 -21.43 -34.19 41.13
C LEU A 53 -21.43 -33.79 39.64
N THR A 54 -20.24 -33.96 39.04
CA THR A 54 -19.99 -34.33 37.62
C THR A 54 -20.40 -35.78 37.31
N PRO A 55 -20.46 -36.17 36.02
CA PRO A 55 -19.39 -37.06 35.54
C PRO A 55 -18.84 -36.71 34.13
N GLN A 56 -17.66 -37.25 33.82
CA GLN A 56 -17.05 -37.24 32.47
C GLN A 56 -17.29 -38.58 31.75
N ALA A 57 -17.15 -38.59 30.42
CA ALA A 57 -16.86 -39.79 29.64
C ALA A 57 -15.99 -39.47 28.41
N THR A 58 -15.08 -40.39 28.09
CA THR A 58 -14.11 -40.35 26.96
C THR A 58 -13.87 -41.80 26.53
N PHE A 59 -13.60 -42.09 25.25
CA PHE A 59 -12.90 -43.28 24.66
C PHE A 59 -13.27 -43.31 23.15
N ILE A 60 -12.51 -43.80 22.15
CA ILE A 60 -11.08 -43.92 21.79
C ILE A 60 -11.04 -44.57 20.37
N PHE A 61 -9.86 -44.65 19.74
CA PHE A 61 -9.61 -45.21 18.39
C PHE A 61 -9.89 -46.73 18.19
N ALA A 62 -10.07 -47.12 16.91
CA ALA A 62 -9.70 -48.44 16.34
C ALA A 62 -9.38 -48.28 14.82
N THR A 63 -8.83 -49.32 14.17
CA THR A 63 -8.07 -49.20 12.90
C THR A 63 -8.30 -50.36 11.89
N GLU A 64 -7.76 -50.18 10.67
CA GLU A 64 -7.41 -51.16 9.61
C GLU A 64 -8.38 -51.41 8.41
N VAL A 65 -7.75 -51.59 7.23
CA VAL A 65 -8.30 -51.44 5.87
C VAL A 65 -7.46 -52.22 4.84
N PRO A 66 -8.06 -52.99 3.92
CA PRO A 66 -7.36 -53.52 2.74
C PRO A 66 -8.09 -53.31 1.39
N GLY A 67 -7.52 -52.48 0.51
CA GLY A 67 -7.85 -52.42 -0.93
C GLY A 67 -9.00 -51.46 -1.33
N ILE A 68 -9.36 -51.35 -2.63
CA ILE A 68 -8.70 -51.91 -3.83
C ILE A 68 -8.92 -51.01 -5.08
N GLU A 69 -8.49 -51.45 -6.26
CA GLU A 69 -8.51 -50.72 -7.55
C GLU A 69 -9.92 -50.48 -8.14
N LYS A 70 -10.19 -49.51 -9.02
CA LYS A 70 -9.36 -48.56 -9.82
C LYS A 70 -9.97 -47.13 -9.73
N THR A 71 -9.75 -46.08 -10.54
CA THR A 71 -9.25 -45.90 -11.94
C THR A 71 -8.56 -44.51 -12.09
N ASP A 72 -8.32 -44.05 -13.33
CA ASP A 72 -7.51 -42.88 -13.70
C ASP A 72 -8.20 -41.49 -13.73
N ARG A 73 -7.34 -40.48 -13.90
CA ARG A 73 -7.52 -39.02 -14.11
C ARG A 73 -8.14 -38.67 -15.50
N PRO A 74 -8.55 -37.41 -15.85
CA PRO A 74 -8.02 -36.14 -15.32
C PRO A 74 -8.94 -34.90 -15.14
N THR A 75 -8.37 -33.91 -14.43
CA THR A 75 -8.38 -32.43 -14.56
C THR A 75 -9.58 -31.66 -15.12
N VAL A 76 -9.94 -30.57 -14.41
CA VAL A 76 -10.91 -29.52 -14.79
C VAL A 76 -10.21 -28.29 -15.40
N ASP A 77 -10.79 -27.66 -16.42
CA ASP A 77 -10.65 -26.22 -16.71
C ASP A 77 -11.76 -25.67 -17.65
N ALA A 78 -11.80 -24.34 -17.86
CA ALA A 78 -12.44 -23.56 -18.94
C ALA A 78 -13.95 -23.17 -18.88
N THR A 79 -14.22 -22.01 -18.25
CA THR A 79 -14.54 -20.71 -18.91
C THR A 79 -15.73 -20.51 -19.91
N HIS A 80 -16.64 -19.59 -19.50
CA HIS A 80 -17.57 -18.72 -20.28
C HIS A 80 -18.79 -19.29 -21.08
N ALA A 81 -19.73 -18.38 -21.37
CA ALA A 81 -21.09 -18.62 -21.92
C ALA A 81 -21.18 -18.44 -23.45
N PRO A 82 -22.33 -18.78 -24.10
CA PRO A 82 -23.28 -17.71 -24.46
C PRO A 82 -24.79 -18.11 -24.45
N VAL A 83 -25.64 -17.16 -24.86
CA VAL A 83 -27.11 -17.19 -25.06
C VAL A 83 -27.38 -16.88 -26.56
N PRO A 84 -28.30 -17.54 -27.32
CA PRO A 84 -29.66 -16.97 -27.54
C PRO A 84 -30.82 -17.91 -28.05
N THR A 85 -32.01 -17.30 -28.18
CA THR A 85 -33.09 -17.53 -29.21
C THR A 85 -34.41 -18.22 -28.78
N GLU A 86 -35.54 -17.67 -29.26
CA GLU A 86 -36.96 -18.01 -29.02
C GLU A 86 -37.59 -18.84 -30.18
N ILE A 87 -38.90 -19.19 -30.13
CA ILE A 87 -39.93 -18.96 -31.21
C ILE A 87 -41.33 -19.65 -30.99
N ILE A 88 -42.39 -18.82 -30.92
CA ILE A 88 -43.80 -18.93 -31.47
C ILE A 88 -44.85 -19.97 -30.92
N ALA A 89 -46.15 -19.62 -31.08
CA ALA A 89 -47.41 -20.22 -30.55
C ALA A 89 -48.37 -20.80 -31.65
N THR A 90 -49.69 -21.09 -31.39
CA THR A 90 -50.85 -21.11 -32.36
C THR A 90 -52.28 -21.46 -31.77
N ASP A 91 -53.29 -20.61 -32.04
CA ASP A 91 -54.78 -20.73 -32.31
C ASP A 91 -55.94 -21.33 -31.42
N SER A 92 -57.19 -20.92 -31.81
CA SER A 92 -58.57 -21.07 -31.23
C SER A 92 -59.52 -22.03 -32.05
N PRO A 93 -60.87 -22.21 -31.81
CA PRO A 93 -61.97 -21.28 -32.21
C PRO A 93 -63.39 -21.37 -31.46
N LEU A 94 -64.45 -20.75 -32.04
CA LEU A 94 -65.87 -20.45 -31.63
C LEU A 94 -66.82 -21.67 -31.31
N GLY A 95 -68.11 -21.59 -30.86
CA GLY A 95 -69.20 -20.57 -30.64
C GLY A 95 -70.53 -21.27 -30.19
N PRO A 96 -71.81 -20.77 -30.31
CA PRO A 96 -72.38 -19.48 -30.78
C PRO A 96 -73.51 -18.80 -29.90
N GLU A 97 -74.84 -19.06 -30.08
CA GLU A 97 -76.00 -18.19 -29.67
C GLU A 97 -77.27 -18.91 -29.11
N LEU A 98 -78.15 -18.23 -28.32
CA LEU A 98 -79.64 -18.20 -28.45
C LEU A 98 -80.36 -17.25 -27.43
N ASN A 99 -81.69 -17.08 -27.55
CA ASN A 99 -82.56 -16.08 -26.87
C ASN A 99 -83.92 -16.71 -26.44
N THR A 100 -84.82 -16.15 -25.60
CA THR A 100 -84.92 -14.84 -24.89
C THR A 100 -85.50 -15.06 -23.44
N ASP A 101 -86.35 -14.29 -22.71
CA ASP A 101 -87.18 -13.07 -22.89
C ASP A 101 -87.65 -12.44 -21.53
N GLY A 102 -88.21 -11.21 -21.56
CA GLY A 102 -89.51 -10.95 -20.89
C GLY A 102 -89.65 -10.34 -19.46
N VAL A 103 -88.79 -9.46 -18.94
CA VAL A 103 -89.10 -8.60 -17.76
C VAL A 103 -88.61 -7.15 -18.01
N LEU A 104 -89.15 -6.16 -17.27
CA LEU A 104 -88.87 -4.71 -17.39
C LEU A 104 -87.43 -4.37 -17.83
N ASN A 105 -87.30 -3.73 -19.00
CA ASN A 105 -86.03 -3.17 -19.49
C ASN A 105 -85.67 -1.88 -18.73
N GLN A 106 -85.21 -2.02 -17.48
CA GLN A 106 -84.22 -1.09 -16.95
C GLN A 106 -82.93 -1.27 -17.77
N ARG A 107 -82.31 -0.18 -18.25
CA ARG A 107 -81.02 -0.30 -18.93
C ARG A 107 -79.93 -0.60 -17.92
N ILE A 108 -79.48 -1.84 -17.92
CA ILE A 108 -78.26 -2.23 -17.23
C ILE A 108 -77.08 -1.89 -18.14
N LEU A 109 -76.27 -0.91 -17.74
CA LEU A 109 -75.01 -0.56 -18.38
C LEU A 109 -73.89 -1.35 -17.71
N ILE A 110 -73.16 -2.16 -18.48
CA ILE A 110 -72.03 -2.95 -17.98
C ILE A 110 -70.78 -2.06 -18.01
N ASP A 111 -70.41 -1.56 -16.83
CA ASP A 111 -69.19 -0.79 -16.57
C ASP A 111 -68.06 -1.78 -16.21
N GLN A 112 -67.05 -1.90 -17.07
CA GLN A 112 -65.91 -2.79 -16.85
C GLN A 112 -64.76 -1.99 -16.26
N ARG A 113 -64.21 -2.46 -15.13
CA ARG A 113 -63.16 -1.77 -14.39
C ARG A 113 -62.06 -2.71 -13.97
N TYR A 114 -60.85 -2.20 -13.83
CA TYR A 114 -59.83 -2.79 -12.99
C TYR A 114 -60.03 -2.34 -11.55
N LEU A 115 -60.10 -3.29 -10.63
CA LEU A 115 -59.85 -3.04 -9.22
C LEU A 115 -58.34 -3.17 -9.00
N GLU A 116 -57.70 -2.09 -8.59
CA GLU A 116 -56.27 -2.03 -8.30
C GLU A 116 -56.06 -1.83 -6.79
N PHE A 117 -55.25 -2.69 -6.17
CA PHE A 117 -54.92 -2.63 -4.74
C PHE A 117 -53.41 -2.51 -4.56
N GLU A 118 -52.95 -1.46 -3.89
CA GLU A 118 -51.53 -1.13 -3.70
C GLU A 118 -51.21 -0.92 -2.22
N TYR A 119 -50.19 -1.63 -1.73
CA TYR A 119 -49.76 -1.59 -0.33
C TYR A 119 -48.25 -1.87 -0.14
N PRO A 120 -47.61 -1.32 0.90
CA PRO A 120 -46.23 -1.64 1.24
C PRO A 120 -46.15 -3.04 1.86
N GLN A 121 -45.36 -3.94 1.29
CA GLN A 121 -45.08 -5.24 1.92
C GLN A 121 -44.17 -5.13 3.15
N GLN A 122 -43.41 -4.04 3.27
CA GLN A 122 -42.46 -3.81 4.37
C GLN A 122 -42.55 -2.37 4.83
N LEU A 123 -42.54 -2.17 6.15
CA LEU A 123 -42.53 -0.86 6.80
C LEU A 123 -41.44 -0.83 7.87
N TYR A 124 -40.96 0.35 8.28
CA TYR A 124 -40.01 0.47 9.40
C TYR A 124 -40.71 0.90 10.68
N PHE A 125 -40.30 0.34 11.81
CA PHE A 125 -40.88 0.67 13.12
C PHE A 125 -40.74 2.16 13.44
N GLY A 126 -41.89 2.84 13.62
CA GLY A 126 -41.99 4.28 13.84
C GLY A 126 -42.04 5.14 12.57
N ASP A 127 -41.94 4.55 11.38
CA ASP A 127 -42.23 5.21 10.10
C ASP A 127 -43.70 4.89 9.69
N SER A 128 -44.26 5.66 8.73
CA SER A 128 -45.63 5.52 8.23
C SER A 128 -45.68 5.59 6.71
N ASP A 129 -46.63 4.91 6.08
CA ASP A 129 -46.78 4.81 4.63
C ASP A 129 -48.27 4.73 4.22
N VAL A 130 -48.60 4.67 2.93
CA VAL A 130 -49.95 4.72 2.38
C VAL A 130 -50.41 3.36 1.85
N ILE A 131 -51.71 3.07 1.97
CA ILE A 131 -52.39 1.97 1.27
C ILE A 131 -53.45 2.58 0.36
N ARG A 132 -53.57 2.08 -0.87
CA ARG A 132 -54.48 2.58 -1.91
C ARG A 132 -55.34 1.45 -2.47
N LEU A 133 -56.63 1.73 -2.67
CA LEU A 133 -57.55 0.88 -3.44
C LEU A 133 -58.21 1.74 -4.52
N SER A 134 -58.32 1.25 -5.75
CA SER A 134 -58.83 2.01 -6.90
C SER A 134 -59.82 1.18 -7.72
N LEU A 135 -60.84 1.85 -8.28
CA LEU A 135 -61.70 1.32 -9.35
C LEU A 135 -61.53 2.18 -10.62
N ILE A 136 -60.79 1.65 -11.59
CA ILE A 136 -60.31 2.34 -12.80
C ILE A 136 -61.04 1.78 -14.03
N PRO A 137 -61.64 2.58 -14.93
CA PRO A 137 -62.29 2.07 -16.15
C PRO A 137 -61.34 1.29 -17.07
N VAL A 138 -61.85 0.28 -17.77
CA VAL A 138 -61.07 -0.49 -18.75
C VAL A 138 -60.93 0.28 -20.07
N GLU A 139 -59.75 0.87 -20.29
CA GLU A 139 -59.34 1.43 -21.59
C GLU A 139 -58.35 0.51 -22.32
N GLU A 140 -58.30 0.55 -23.66
CA GLU A 140 -57.36 -0.26 -24.44
C GLU A 140 -55.90 0.13 -24.16
N GLY A 141 -55.12 -0.82 -23.65
CA GLY A 141 -53.70 -0.62 -23.37
C GLY A 141 -53.38 -0.09 -21.96
N TYR A 142 -54.31 -0.18 -21.01
CA TYR A 142 -54.01 0.10 -19.60
C TYR A 142 -52.80 -0.72 -19.10
N LEU A 143 -51.83 -0.03 -18.48
CA LEU A 143 -50.63 -0.61 -17.87
C LEU A 143 -50.64 -0.27 -16.38
N VAL A 144 -50.61 -1.30 -15.54
CA VAL A 144 -50.51 -1.18 -14.08
C VAL A 144 -49.24 -0.40 -13.72
N GLN A 145 -49.38 0.68 -12.95
CA GLN A 145 -48.25 1.50 -12.48
C GLN A 145 -48.42 1.83 -11.00
N SER A 146 -47.46 1.37 -10.20
CA SER A 146 -47.36 1.74 -8.78
C SER A 146 -47.21 3.26 -8.63
N GLU A 147 -47.99 3.87 -7.74
CA GLU A 147 -47.77 5.25 -7.30
C GLU A 147 -46.52 5.34 -6.38
N PHE A 148 -46.18 4.22 -5.71
CA PHE A 148 -45.05 4.12 -4.79
C PHE A 148 -44.09 2.99 -5.22
N PRO A 149 -42.83 3.29 -5.63
CA PRO A 149 -41.94 2.29 -6.26
C PRO A 149 -41.59 1.03 -5.45
N ASP A 150 -41.80 1.04 -4.14
CA ASP A 150 -41.52 -0.07 -3.21
C ASP A 150 -42.79 -0.83 -2.75
N HIS A 151 -43.96 -0.51 -3.31
CA HIS A 151 -45.24 -1.16 -2.97
C HIS A 151 -45.52 -2.38 -3.85
N HIS A 152 -46.42 -3.24 -3.38
CA HIS A 152 -46.99 -4.32 -4.18
C HIS A 152 -48.33 -3.88 -4.74
N VAL A 153 -48.48 -3.94 -6.06
CA VAL A 153 -49.74 -3.67 -6.76
C VAL A 153 -50.34 -4.99 -7.26
N GLU A 154 -51.63 -5.15 -6.99
CA GLU A 154 -52.47 -6.21 -7.50
C GLU A 154 -53.58 -5.60 -8.35
N THR A 155 -54.04 -6.30 -9.39
CA THR A 155 -55.06 -5.76 -10.30
C THR A 155 -55.97 -6.86 -10.83
N GLU A 156 -57.28 -6.74 -10.62
CA GLU A 156 -58.29 -7.72 -11.03
C GLU A 156 -59.40 -7.05 -11.86
N PRO A 157 -59.81 -7.61 -13.01
CA PRO A 157 -60.91 -7.06 -13.82
C PRO A 157 -62.28 -7.42 -13.21
N TYR A 158 -63.04 -6.39 -12.83
CA TYR A 158 -64.38 -6.49 -12.27
C TYR A 158 -65.44 -5.92 -13.24
N ARG A 159 -66.68 -6.42 -13.13
CA ARG A 159 -67.83 -5.97 -13.94
C ARG A 159 -68.93 -5.42 -13.05
N ILE A 160 -69.18 -4.13 -13.17
CA ILE A 160 -70.19 -3.41 -12.40
C ILE A 160 -71.44 -3.24 -13.28
N ASN A 161 -72.59 -3.68 -12.76
CA ASN A 161 -73.88 -3.44 -13.39
C ASN A 161 -74.42 -2.09 -12.90
N GLN A 162 -74.27 -1.04 -13.70
CA GLN A 162 -74.94 0.23 -13.45
C GLN A 162 -76.41 0.16 -13.88
N ILE A 163 -77.31 0.76 -13.11
CA ILE A 163 -78.75 0.73 -13.33
C ILE A 163 -79.22 2.17 -13.57
N GLU A 164 -79.83 2.43 -14.74
CA GLU A 164 -80.36 3.75 -15.10
C GLU A 164 -81.36 4.24 -14.02
N GLY A 165 -81.10 5.42 -13.44
CA GLY A 165 -81.86 5.99 -12.30
C GLY A 165 -81.29 5.70 -10.89
N TYR A 166 -80.11 5.06 -10.79
CA TYR A 166 -79.43 4.80 -9.52
C TYR A 166 -78.00 5.35 -9.50
N HIS A 167 -77.65 6.02 -8.41
CA HIS A 167 -76.30 6.37 -8.03
C HIS A 167 -75.59 5.17 -7.40
N LEU A 168 -74.29 4.98 -7.71
CA LEU A 168 -73.47 3.89 -7.16
C LEU A 168 -72.49 4.42 -6.10
N LEU A 169 -72.65 3.97 -4.87
CA LEU A 169 -71.74 4.29 -3.75
C LEU A 169 -70.80 3.10 -3.49
N GLY A 170 -69.50 3.36 -3.44
CA GLY A 170 -68.49 2.41 -2.99
C GLY A 170 -68.02 2.76 -1.58
N THR A 171 -68.18 1.84 -0.63
CA THR A 171 -67.78 2.00 0.77
C THR A 171 -66.64 1.05 1.09
N ALA A 172 -65.45 1.61 1.36
CA ALA A 172 -64.22 0.84 1.58
C ALA A 172 -63.71 1.00 3.02
N GLN A 173 -63.14 -0.06 3.59
CA GLN A 173 -62.62 -0.04 4.95
C GLN A 173 -61.41 -0.99 5.14
N ILE A 174 -60.46 -0.57 5.98
CA ILE A 174 -59.31 -1.39 6.42
C ILE A 174 -59.41 -1.67 7.92
N TYR A 175 -59.16 -2.91 8.30
CA TYR A 175 -58.98 -3.35 9.69
C TYR A 175 -57.57 -3.90 9.90
N ALA A 176 -56.95 -3.56 11.02
CA ALA A 176 -55.61 -4.00 11.38
C ALA A 176 -55.46 -4.17 12.90
N LEU A 177 -54.49 -4.99 13.33
CA LEU A 177 -54.09 -5.11 14.73
C LEU A 177 -52.62 -4.72 14.89
N GLY A 178 -52.33 -3.77 15.80
CA GLY A 178 -50.97 -3.27 16.08
C GLY A 178 -50.42 -2.22 15.11
N LEU A 179 -51.22 -1.79 14.14
CA LEU A 179 -50.97 -0.62 13.29
C LEU A 179 -52.05 0.44 13.55
N ASP A 180 -51.70 1.72 13.50
CA ASP A 180 -52.68 2.80 13.42
C ASP A 180 -53.08 3.00 11.95
N ILE A 181 -54.38 3.10 11.69
CA ILE A 181 -54.96 3.32 10.35
C ILE A 181 -55.68 4.69 10.35
N LEU A 182 -55.39 5.55 9.38
CA LEU A 182 -55.95 6.89 9.28
C LEU A 182 -56.46 7.18 7.85
N PRO A 183 -57.75 7.50 7.65
CA PRO A 183 -58.84 7.48 8.65
C PRO A 183 -59.13 6.04 9.10
N GLY A 184 -59.54 5.87 10.37
CA GLY A 184 -59.94 4.55 10.89
C GLY A 184 -61.40 4.18 10.58
N GLU A 185 -62.15 5.09 9.96
CA GLU A 185 -63.56 4.97 9.63
C GLU A 185 -63.76 4.63 8.14
N ALA A 186 -64.87 3.98 7.81
CA ALA A 186 -65.19 3.56 6.46
C ALA A 186 -65.32 4.78 5.51
N GLN A 187 -64.68 4.69 4.35
CA GLN A 187 -64.65 5.76 3.36
C GLN A 187 -65.68 5.50 2.25
N GLU A 188 -66.77 6.26 2.27
CA GLU A 188 -67.80 6.21 1.23
C GLU A 188 -67.46 7.17 0.07
N LYS A 189 -67.57 6.70 -1.18
CA LYS A 189 -67.35 7.51 -2.39
C LYS A 189 -68.35 7.18 -3.50
N LEU A 190 -68.89 8.21 -4.15
CA LEU A 190 -69.73 8.06 -5.34
C LEU A 190 -68.86 7.67 -6.54
N ILE A 191 -69.17 6.53 -7.15
CA ILE A 191 -68.49 6.01 -8.34
C ILE A 191 -69.20 6.57 -9.57
N GLN A 192 -68.55 7.48 -10.30
CA GLN A 192 -69.09 8.05 -11.54
C GLN A 192 -68.72 7.16 -12.75
N PRO A 193 -69.56 7.05 -13.79
CA PRO A 193 -69.22 6.35 -15.03
C PRO A 193 -67.94 6.91 -15.65
N ASN A 194 -67.07 6.02 -16.14
CA ASN A 194 -65.83 6.36 -16.85
C ASN A 194 -64.90 7.33 -16.09
N GLN A 195 -64.86 7.26 -14.76
CA GLN A 195 -63.92 8.00 -13.90
C GLN A 195 -63.32 7.11 -12.82
N ASP A 196 -62.04 7.28 -12.55
CA ASP A 196 -61.34 6.59 -11.47
C ASP A 196 -61.93 6.95 -10.09
N THR A 197 -62.04 5.94 -9.21
CA THR A 197 -62.42 6.16 -7.81
C THR A 197 -61.38 5.53 -6.90
N HIS A 198 -60.68 6.34 -6.09
CA HIS A 198 -59.60 5.87 -5.20
C HIS A 198 -59.94 6.08 -3.73
N TRP A 199 -59.65 5.09 -2.89
CA TRP A 199 -59.62 5.16 -1.43
C TRP A 199 -58.17 5.08 -0.96
N ARG A 200 -57.82 5.81 0.11
CA ARG A 200 -56.44 5.90 0.63
C ARG A 200 -56.43 5.93 2.15
N TRP A 201 -55.52 5.18 2.76
CA TRP A 201 -55.28 5.17 4.20
C TRP A 201 -53.80 5.36 4.48
N THR A 202 -53.44 6.13 5.50
CA THR A 202 -52.09 6.14 6.06
C THR A 202 -52.01 5.09 7.16
N VAL A 203 -50.97 4.27 7.14
CA VAL A 203 -50.68 3.23 8.14
C VAL A 203 -49.40 3.56 8.90
N LEU A 204 -49.42 3.47 10.23
CA LEU A 204 -48.29 3.81 11.11
C LEU A 204 -47.90 2.61 11.99
N ALA A 205 -46.62 2.26 11.96
CA ALA A 205 -46.06 1.10 12.65
C ALA A 205 -45.83 1.33 14.16
N LYS A 206 -46.69 0.76 15.01
CA LYS A 206 -46.60 0.84 16.48
C LYS A 206 -45.79 -0.27 17.16
N SER A 207 -45.50 -1.37 16.46
CA SER A 207 -44.60 -2.43 16.93
C SER A 207 -43.89 -3.11 15.76
N PRO A 208 -42.69 -3.70 15.95
CA PRO A 208 -42.07 -4.55 14.95
C PRO A 208 -42.67 -5.97 14.92
N GLY A 209 -42.67 -6.58 13.73
CA GLY A 209 -43.25 -7.91 13.47
C GLY A 209 -44.07 -7.93 12.18
N THR A 210 -44.56 -9.10 11.78
CA THR A 210 -45.49 -9.25 10.66
C THR A 210 -46.90 -8.89 11.15
N HIS A 211 -47.47 -7.82 10.60
CA HIS A 211 -48.82 -7.36 10.92
C HIS A 211 -49.79 -7.79 9.82
N ARG A 212 -50.93 -8.37 10.21
CA ARG A 212 -52.00 -8.78 9.28
C ARG A 212 -53.13 -7.77 9.27
N LEU A 213 -53.57 -7.41 8.08
CA LEU A 213 -54.66 -6.48 7.81
C LEU A 213 -55.72 -7.17 6.96
N THR A 214 -56.94 -6.63 6.96
CA THR A 214 -58.01 -6.99 6.03
C THR A 214 -58.58 -5.71 5.42
N ILE A 215 -58.72 -5.66 4.10
CA ILE A 215 -59.41 -4.60 3.36
C ILE A 215 -60.69 -5.15 2.73
N ASN A 216 -61.80 -4.41 2.84
CA ASN A 216 -63.08 -4.72 2.21
C ASN A 216 -63.55 -3.53 1.37
N LEU A 217 -64.27 -3.80 0.27
CA LEU A 217 -65.00 -2.82 -0.53
C LEU A 217 -66.39 -3.35 -0.90
N TYR A 218 -67.40 -2.57 -0.53
CA TYR A 218 -68.81 -2.82 -0.79
C TYR A 218 -69.37 -1.85 -1.82
N LEU A 219 -70.23 -2.32 -2.71
CA LEU A 219 -71.03 -1.50 -3.62
C LEU A 219 -72.48 -1.42 -3.14
N THR A 220 -73.05 -0.22 -3.16
CA THR A 220 -74.43 0.05 -2.77
C THR A 220 -75.10 0.95 -3.82
N TRP A 221 -76.23 0.50 -4.36
CA TRP A 221 -77.05 1.28 -5.30
C TRP A 221 -78.07 2.14 -4.53
N ILE A 222 -78.22 3.40 -4.91
CA ILE A 222 -79.09 4.39 -4.26
C ILE A 222 -79.96 5.05 -5.33
N SER A 223 -81.29 5.00 -5.18
CA SER A 223 -82.23 5.63 -6.12
C SER A 223 -82.22 7.16 -5.99
N GLU A 224 -82.48 7.87 -7.10
CA GLU A 224 -82.51 9.34 -7.13
C GLU A 224 -83.82 9.96 -6.60
N GLU A 225 -84.96 9.24 -6.66
CA GLU A 225 -86.29 9.87 -6.49
C GLU A 225 -86.98 9.67 -5.12
N GLU A 226 -86.47 8.84 -4.20
CA GLU A 226 -87.11 8.69 -2.86
C GLU A 226 -86.13 8.44 -1.72
N SER A 227 -86.42 9.01 -0.54
CA SER A 227 -85.60 8.93 0.67
C SER A 227 -86.20 8.00 1.73
N GLU A 228 -85.33 7.36 2.50
CA GLU A 228 -85.59 6.55 3.70
C GLU A 228 -86.13 5.10 3.55
N VAL A 229 -85.26 4.15 3.94
CA VAL A 229 -85.58 2.92 4.70
C VAL A 229 -86.43 1.83 4.03
N ASN A 230 -85.80 0.99 3.20
CA ASN A 230 -85.34 -0.35 3.64
C ASN A 230 -84.51 -1.07 2.55
N ASN A 231 -83.58 -1.94 2.97
CA ASN A 231 -82.76 -2.82 2.12
C ASN A 231 -82.19 -2.17 0.83
N LYS A 232 -81.22 -1.27 0.98
CA LYS A 232 -80.27 -1.03 -0.12
C LYS A 232 -79.52 -2.36 -0.39
N PRO A 233 -79.38 -2.83 -1.65
CA PRO A 233 -78.59 -4.01 -1.94
C PRO A 233 -77.10 -3.66 -1.82
N GLU A 234 -76.48 -4.06 -0.71
CA GLU A 234 -75.04 -3.99 -0.51
C GLU A 234 -74.38 -5.28 -1.01
N VAL A 235 -73.34 -5.15 -1.83
CA VAL A 235 -72.59 -6.28 -2.42
C VAL A 235 -71.11 -6.11 -2.13
N GLU A 236 -70.51 -7.07 -1.43
CA GLU A 236 -69.06 -7.15 -1.28
C GLU A 236 -68.44 -7.51 -2.64
N ILE A 237 -67.58 -6.62 -3.17
CA ILE A 237 -66.90 -6.84 -4.46
C ILE A 237 -65.42 -7.19 -4.32
N PHE A 238 -64.84 -6.89 -3.15
CA PHE A 238 -63.47 -7.23 -2.80
C PHE A 238 -63.34 -7.37 -1.29
N SER A 239 -62.73 -8.46 -0.85
CA SER A 239 -62.30 -8.67 0.54
C SER A 239 -60.98 -9.43 0.52
N LYS A 240 -59.93 -8.82 1.08
CA LYS A 240 -58.60 -9.44 1.09
C LYS A 240 -57.89 -9.24 2.43
N ALA A 241 -57.38 -10.34 2.96
CA ALA A 241 -56.39 -10.33 4.03
C ALA A 241 -54.97 -10.31 3.44
N PHE A 242 -54.13 -9.42 3.95
CA PHE A 242 -52.74 -9.23 3.52
C PHE A 242 -51.82 -8.95 4.72
N GLU A 243 -50.51 -9.06 4.54
CA GLU A 243 -49.52 -8.97 5.61
C GLU A 243 -48.42 -7.95 5.26
N VAL A 244 -47.97 -7.21 6.28
CA VAL A 244 -46.98 -6.14 6.20
C VAL A 244 -45.90 -6.37 7.26
N ASP A 245 -44.65 -6.53 6.82
CA ASP A 245 -43.50 -6.76 7.70
C ASP A 245 -42.96 -5.45 8.28
N VAL A 246 -43.24 -5.16 9.56
CA VAL A 246 -42.63 -4.03 10.26
C VAL A 246 -41.24 -4.43 10.77
N ARG A 247 -40.21 -3.92 10.08
CA ARG A 247 -38.81 -4.14 10.40
C ARG A 247 -38.31 -3.14 11.44
N SER A 248 -37.49 -3.60 12.39
CA SER A 248 -36.75 -2.74 13.32
C SER A 248 -35.31 -3.22 13.44
N PHE A 249 -34.42 -2.30 13.84
CA PHE A 249 -33.04 -2.66 14.19
C PHE A 249 -32.93 -2.76 15.70
N PHE A 250 -32.89 -3.99 16.23
CA PHE A 250 -32.90 -4.27 17.68
C PHE A 250 -34.08 -3.62 18.45
N GLY A 251 -35.27 -3.53 17.84
CA GLY A 251 -36.44 -2.92 18.46
C GLY A 251 -36.42 -1.39 18.55
N LEU A 252 -35.39 -0.73 18.02
CA LEU A 252 -35.28 0.72 17.98
C LEU A 252 -35.88 1.29 16.69
N ASN A 253 -36.41 2.51 16.78
CA ASN A 253 -36.88 3.24 15.60
C ASN A 253 -35.69 3.82 14.80
N ARG A 254 -35.98 4.31 13.59
CA ARG A 254 -34.98 4.81 12.64
C ARG A 254 -34.14 5.97 13.19
N LYS A 255 -34.74 6.87 13.99
CA LYS A 255 -34.07 8.04 14.59
C LYS A 255 -33.12 7.63 15.71
N GLN A 256 -33.54 6.71 16.60
CA GLN A 256 -32.69 6.14 17.65
C GLN A 256 -31.50 5.37 17.07
N SER A 257 -31.75 4.56 16.03
CA SER A 257 -30.72 3.78 15.33
C SER A 257 -29.64 4.69 14.71
N PHE A 258 -30.04 5.83 14.14
CA PHE A 258 -29.10 6.79 13.53
C PHE A 258 -28.16 7.44 14.56
N VAL A 259 -28.68 7.77 15.75
CA VAL A 259 -27.88 8.33 16.86
C VAL A 259 -26.87 7.30 17.39
N GLY A 260 -27.29 6.03 17.55
CA GLY A 260 -26.38 4.94 17.93
C GLY A 260 -25.25 4.74 16.92
N GLY A 261 -25.58 4.76 15.62
CA GLY A 261 -24.60 4.68 14.54
C GLY A 261 -23.55 5.80 14.61
N PHE A 262 -23.98 7.06 14.62
CA PHE A 262 -23.06 8.21 14.66
C PHE A 262 -22.26 8.30 15.97
N GLY A 263 -22.86 7.97 17.11
CA GLY A 263 -22.15 7.89 18.39
C GLY A 263 -21.01 6.86 18.36
N SER A 264 -21.27 5.67 17.79
CA SER A 264 -20.24 4.64 17.63
C SER A 264 -19.11 5.06 16.67
N LEU A 265 -19.43 5.80 15.60
CA LEU A 265 -18.44 6.32 14.64
C LEU A 265 -17.57 7.44 15.22
N ILE A 266 -18.13 8.33 16.04
CA ILE A 266 -17.36 9.39 16.71
C ILE A 266 -16.45 8.80 17.78
N ILE A 267 -16.94 7.84 18.58
CA ILE A 267 -16.15 7.18 19.64
C ILE A 267 -15.05 6.30 19.03
N SER A 268 -15.37 5.47 18.03
CA SER A 268 -14.37 4.64 17.34
C SER A 268 -13.40 5.48 16.50
N GLY A 269 -13.85 6.60 15.92
CA GLY A 269 -13.01 7.59 15.26
C GLY A 269 -12.02 8.27 16.22
N LEU A 270 -12.47 8.66 17.43
CA LEU A 270 -11.62 9.19 18.48
C LEU A 270 -10.64 8.16 19.03
N ILE A 271 -11.07 6.91 19.26
CA ILE A 271 -10.18 5.81 19.67
C ILE A 271 -9.20 5.46 18.52
N GLY A 272 -9.62 5.55 17.26
CA GLY A 272 -8.77 5.40 16.08
C GLY A 272 -7.71 6.50 15.98
N PHE A 273 -8.09 7.77 16.17
CA PHE A 273 -7.15 8.88 16.26
C PHE A 273 -6.19 8.72 17.44
N ILE A 274 -6.70 8.44 18.64
CA ILE A 274 -5.89 8.23 19.83
C ILE A 274 -4.93 7.06 19.61
N THR A 275 -5.37 5.93 19.05
CA THR A 275 -4.45 4.79 18.77
C THR A 275 -3.48 5.05 17.63
N LEU A 276 -3.79 5.89 16.65
CA LEU A 276 -2.84 6.37 15.63
C LEU A 276 -1.76 7.30 16.23
N PHE A 277 -2.13 8.19 17.16
CA PHE A 277 -1.18 9.12 17.80
C PHE A 277 -0.51 8.56 19.09
N TRP A 278 -1.08 7.54 19.73
CA TRP A 278 -0.51 6.82 20.89
C TRP A 278 0.17 5.50 20.51
N LYS A 279 -0.02 4.99 19.29
CA LYS A 279 1.10 4.36 18.58
C LYS A 279 2.17 5.42 18.30
N LYS A 280 2.92 5.74 19.35
CA LYS A 280 4.37 5.64 19.22
C LYS A 280 4.62 4.28 18.59
N GLN A 281 4.93 4.24 17.29
CA GLN A 281 5.54 3.05 16.73
C GLN A 281 6.71 2.71 17.67
N PRO A 282 6.84 1.46 18.15
CA PRO A 282 7.89 1.13 19.10
C PRO A 282 9.20 1.53 18.43
N ILE A 283 9.92 2.49 19.04
CA ILE A 283 11.11 3.10 18.43
C ILE A 283 12.06 1.94 18.13
N GLN A 284 12.12 1.56 16.86
CA GLN A 284 12.83 0.35 16.47
C GLN A 284 14.28 0.61 16.83
N LYS A 285 14.82 -0.16 17.78
CA LYS A 285 16.18 0.02 18.26
C LYS A 285 17.09 -0.34 17.10
N LEU A 286 17.52 0.66 16.34
CA LEU A 286 18.36 0.48 15.16
C LEU A 286 19.73 -0.12 15.53
N LEU A 287 20.09 -0.09 16.81
CA LEU A 287 21.21 -0.81 17.41
C LEU A 287 20.84 -1.36 18.79
N GLU A 288 21.23 -2.61 19.07
CA GLU A 288 21.23 -3.20 20.40
C GLU A 288 22.62 -3.02 21.05
N VAL A 289 22.68 -2.28 22.16
CA VAL A 289 23.91 -2.19 22.97
C VAL A 289 24.01 -3.42 23.87
N LYS A 290 25.08 -4.22 23.72
CA LYS A 290 25.33 -5.42 24.52
C LYS A 290 26.72 -5.41 25.16
N ILE A 291 26.90 -6.31 26.12
CA ILE A 291 28.17 -6.58 26.81
C ILE A 291 28.75 -7.86 26.18
N PRO A 292 30.07 -7.92 25.88
CA PRO A 292 30.71 -9.14 25.41
C PRO A 292 30.60 -10.29 26.42
N ASP A 293 30.24 -11.48 25.94
CA ASP A 293 30.37 -12.72 26.71
C ASP A 293 31.78 -13.30 26.55
N GLU A 294 32.67 -13.00 27.49
CA GLU A 294 34.07 -13.46 27.49
C GLU A 294 34.21 -15.00 27.52
N LYS A 295 33.15 -15.73 27.90
CA LYS A 295 33.16 -17.21 27.94
C LYS A 295 32.95 -17.85 26.57
N LEU A 296 32.41 -17.10 25.61
CA LEU A 296 32.22 -17.57 24.24
C LEU A 296 33.59 -17.77 23.57
N LYS A 297 33.89 -19.02 23.21
CA LYS A 297 35.10 -19.33 22.43
C LYS A 297 34.88 -18.97 20.96
N ILE A 298 35.85 -18.27 20.36
CA ILE A 298 35.85 -17.96 18.93
C ILE A 298 36.94 -18.81 18.27
N GLU A 299 36.53 -19.80 17.49
CA GLU A 299 37.41 -20.66 16.69
C GLU A 299 37.46 -20.11 15.25
N THR A 300 38.65 -19.96 14.69
CA THR A 300 38.85 -19.41 13.33
C THR A 300 39.82 -20.29 12.53
N LYS A 301 39.72 -20.26 11.19
CA LYS A 301 40.79 -20.78 10.34
C LYS A 301 42.05 -19.89 10.46
N PRO A 302 43.27 -20.43 10.29
CA PRO A 302 44.52 -19.68 10.48
C PRO A 302 44.65 -18.41 9.61
N GLU A 303 43.98 -18.40 8.45
CA GLU A 303 43.92 -17.27 7.51
C GLU A 303 43.10 -16.08 8.04
N ILE A 304 42.15 -16.32 8.97
CA ILE A 304 41.19 -15.31 9.44
C ILE A 304 41.69 -14.69 10.74
N ILE A 305 42.39 -13.56 10.62
CA ILE A 305 42.89 -12.77 11.74
C ILE A 305 41.78 -11.83 12.25
N LEU A 306 41.37 -11.99 13.52
CA LEU A 306 40.42 -11.08 14.18
C LEU A 306 41.13 -10.08 15.09
N GLU A 307 40.77 -8.80 14.98
CA GLU A 307 41.13 -7.77 15.96
C GLU A 307 40.26 -7.87 17.23
N GLU A 308 40.71 -7.27 18.32
CA GLU A 308 40.00 -7.21 19.59
C GLU A 308 38.56 -6.68 19.44
N LYS A 309 38.39 -5.60 18.65
CA LYS A 309 37.06 -5.03 18.33
C LYS A 309 36.10 -6.02 17.68
N ASP A 310 36.61 -6.93 16.85
CA ASP A 310 35.81 -7.91 16.12
C ASP A 310 35.40 -9.04 17.10
N ARG A 311 36.34 -9.48 17.95
CA ARG A 311 36.10 -10.46 19.02
C ARG A 311 35.03 -9.97 20.00
N SER A 312 35.15 -8.75 20.53
CA SER A 312 34.18 -8.19 21.48
C SER A 312 32.78 -8.04 20.87
N LEU A 313 32.67 -7.65 19.59
CA LEU A 313 31.38 -7.56 18.90
C LEU A 313 30.74 -8.94 18.69
N LEU A 314 31.53 -9.94 18.29
CA LEU A 314 31.05 -11.31 18.14
C LEU A 314 30.62 -11.91 19.49
N GLN A 315 31.40 -11.72 20.55
CA GLN A 315 31.03 -12.11 21.92
C GLN A 315 29.75 -11.42 22.42
N ALA A 316 29.51 -10.15 22.03
CA ALA A 316 28.28 -9.44 22.38
C ALA A 316 27.07 -9.86 21.51
N MET A 317 27.32 -10.34 20.28
CA MET A 317 26.29 -10.79 19.33
C MET A 317 25.84 -12.24 19.58
N PHE A 318 26.76 -13.10 20.00
CA PHE A 318 26.59 -14.53 20.25
C PHE A 318 26.65 -14.89 21.75
N SER A 319 26.31 -13.95 22.63
CA SER A 319 26.14 -14.19 24.07
C SER A 319 25.23 -15.39 24.35
N GLY A 320 25.68 -16.35 25.15
CA GLY A 320 24.93 -17.57 25.48
C GLY A 320 25.18 -18.79 24.60
N TYR A 321 25.94 -18.68 23.50
CA TYR A 321 26.51 -19.85 22.81
C TYR A 321 27.76 -20.33 23.54
N ALA A 322 28.15 -21.60 23.33
CA ALA A 322 29.39 -22.14 23.89
C ALA A 322 30.61 -21.70 23.07
N ARG A 323 30.46 -21.73 21.75
CA ARG A 323 31.46 -21.29 20.79
C ARG A 323 30.84 -20.91 19.45
N ILE A 324 31.59 -20.14 18.68
CA ILE A 324 31.35 -19.95 17.25
C ILE A 324 32.57 -20.42 16.46
N LEU A 325 32.32 -21.02 15.29
CA LEU A 325 33.34 -21.31 14.30
C LEU A 325 33.21 -20.32 13.13
N ILE A 326 34.29 -19.63 12.79
CA ILE A 326 34.35 -18.74 11.63
C ILE A 326 34.98 -19.50 10.47
N GLU A 327 34.13 -19.87 9.51
CA GLU A 327 34.50 -20.80 8.44
C GLU A 327 35.06 -20.10 7.20
N ARG A 328 34.70 -18.84 6.97
CA ARG A 328 35.14 -18.05 5.82
C ARG A 328 35.03 -16.56 6.13
N GLU A 329 35.99 -15.79 5.62
CA GLU A 329 35.80 -14.35 5.39
C GLU A 329 35.50 -14.14 3.90
N PHE A 330 34.45 -13.36 3.61
CA PHE A 330 34.14 -12.89 2.28
C PHE A 330 34.84 -11.55 2.05
N LEU A 331 35.37 -11.36 0.85
CA LEU A 331 35.95 -10.09 0.41
C LEU A 331 34.82 -9.10 0.12
N SER A 332 34.21 -8.51 1.17
CA SER A 332 33.33 -7.35 1.00
C SER A 332 34.11 -6.19 0.35
N GLY A 333 33.43 -5.47 -0.54
CA GLY A 333 34.06 -4.43 -1.36
C GLY A 333 34.37 -3.13 -0.63
N TYR A 334 34.18 -2.00 -1.33
CA TYR A 334 34.68 -0.68 -0.97
C TYR A 334 34.20 -0.09 0.38
N SER A 335 33.25 -0.72 1.07
CA SER A 335 32.67 -0.23 2.33
C SER A 335 33.61 -0.33 3.53
N GLY A 336 34.67 -1.15 3.45
CA GLY A 336 35.62 -1.36 4.56
C GLY A 336 35.04 -2.14 5.75
N ALA A 337 33.84 -2.72 5.58
CA ALA A 337 33.26 -3.67 6.51
C ALA A 337 33.84 -5.08 6.26
N ARG A 338 33.96 -5.88 7.33
CA ARG A 338 34.31 -7.31 7.25
C ARG A 338 33.05 -8.15 7.16
N THR A 339 33.05 -9.20 6.33
CA THR A 339 31.87 -10.07 6.14
C THR A 339 32.27 -11.52 6.38
N LEU A 340 31.66 -12.17 7.36
CA LEU A 340 32.11 -13.45 7.93
C LEU A 340 31.00 -14.52 7.83
N LEU A 341 31.36 -15.75 7.44
CA LEU A 341 30.50 -16.93 7.58
C LEU A 341 30.75 -17.57 8.95
N ILE A 342 29.69 -17.70 9.75
CA ILE A 342 29.78 -18.14 11.15
C ILE A 342 28.80 -19.26 11.43
N LEU A 343 29.29 -20.34 12.05
CA LEU A 343 28.53 -21.48 12.54
C LEU A 343 28.41 -21.41 14.08
N PRO A 344 27.21 -21.21 14.65
CA PRO A 344 27.01 -21.15 16.10
C PRO A 344 26.84 -22.54 16.75
N ILE A 345 27.42 -22.73 17.93
CA ILE A 345 27.34 -24.01 18.67
C ILE A 345 26.93 -23.76 20.13
N HIS A 346 25.85 -24.41 20.56
CA HIS A 346 25.25 -24.32 21.88
C HIS A 346 26.03 -25.10 22.96
N LEU A 347 25.66 -24.90 24.22
CA LEU A 347 26.28 -25.55 25.39
C LEU A 347 26.04 -27.07 25.46
N ASP A 348 24.99 -27.56 24.81
CA ASP A 348 24.68 -28.99 24.57
C ASP A 348 25.48 -29.59 23.39
N GLY A 349 26.28 -28.78 22.67
CA GLY A 349 26.99 -29.17 21.45
C GLY A 349 26.14 -29.15 20.18
N ARG A 350 24.85 -28.80 20.27
CA ARG A 350 23.95 -28.65 19.12
C ARG A 350 24.39 -27.46 18.28
N ARG A 351 24.29 -27.61 16.95
CA ARG A 351 24.62 -26.58 15.97
C ARG A 351 23.34 -25.90 15.50
N ASP A 352 23.39 -24.59 15.33
CA ASP A 352 22.39 -23.86 14.55
C ASP A 352 22.86 -23.73 13.09
N ALA A 353 22.05 -23.15 12.23
CA ALA A 353 22.43 -22.91 10.84
C ALA A 353 23.57 -21.89 10.72
N GLU A 354 24.37 -22.03 9.67
CA GLU A 354 25.34 -21.01 9.23
C GLU A 354 24.66 -19.65 9.00
N MET A 355 25.39 -18.57 9.25
CA MET A 355 24.89 -17.20 9.09
C MET A 355 26.00 -16.24 8.68
N ILE A 356 25.64 -15.18 7.95
CA ILE A 356 26.58 -14.14 7.54
C ILE A 356 26.52 -12.99 8.55
N VAL A 357 27.67 -12.61 9.08
CA VAL A 357 27.84 -11.46 9.98
C VAL A 357 28.70 -10.40 9.31
N LYS A 358 28.17 -9.16 9.22
CA LYS A 358 28.86 -8.01 8.66
C LYS A 358 29.26 -7.05 9.78
N ILE A 359 30.56 -6.77 9.95
CA ILE A 359 31.11 -5.88 10.98
C ILE A 359 31.61 -4.61 10.30
N GLY A 360 31.09 -3.45 10.69
CA GLY A 360 31.43 -2.17 10.07
C GLY A 360 31.28 -0.99 11.02
N LEU A 361 31.55 0.23 10.52
CA LEU A 361 31.30 1.46 11.28
C LEU A 361 29.83 1.51 11.69
N LYS A 362 29.60 1.92 12.93
CA LYS A 362 28.30 1.90 13.60
C LYS A 362 27.23 2.64 12.79
N GLU A 363 27.57 3.80 12.24
CA GLU A 363 26.68 4.65 11.45
C GLU A 363 26.31 4.01 10.10
N SER A 364 27.25 3.31 9.46
CA SER A 364 27.02 2.60 8.19
C SER A 364 26.11 1.39 8.38
N ILE A 365 26.37 0.58 9.42
CA ILE A 365 25.55 -0.58 9.79
C ILE A 365 24.13 -0.15 10.22
N GLN A 366 24.01 0.99 10.92
CA GLN A 366 22.71 1.55 11.29
C GLN A 366 21.93 2.04 10.06
N ARG A 367 22.59 2.68 9.07
CA ARG A 367 22.00 3.09 7.79
C ARG A 367 21.49 1.88 7.00
N GLU A 368 22.32 0.86 6.86
CA GLU A 368 21.99 -0.40 6.17
C GLU A 368 20.79 -1.12 6.80
N TYR A 369 20.69 -1.13 8.13
CA TYR A 369 19.53 -1.70 8.81
C TYR A 369 18.26 -0.85 8.66
N GLN A 370 18.37 0.48 8.72
CA GLN A 370 17.26 1.39 8.48
C GLN A 370 16.70 1.22 7.06
N ASN A 371 17.55 1.32 6.04
CA ASN A 371 17.16 1.11 4.64
C ASN A 371 16.56 -0.28 4.42
N TYR A 372 17.07 -1.31 5.11
CA TYR A 372 16.49 -2.65 5.04
C TYR A 372 15.05 -2.68 5.59
N LEU A 373 14.80 -2.03 6.73
CA LEU A 373 13.46 -1.95 7.32
C LEU A 373 12.48 -1.18 6.44
N ASP A 374 12.93 -0.08 5.83
CA ASP A 374 12.08 0.83 5.07
C ASP A 374 11.78 0.34 3.65
N TYR A 375 12.77 -0.20 2.92
CA TYR A 375 12.66 -0.51 1.49
C TYR A 375 12.72 -2.00 1.13
N VAL A 376 13.40 -2.82 1.94
CA VAL A 376 13.83 -4.18 1.53
C VAL A 376 13.02 -5.30 2.18
N LYS A 377 12.76 -5.19 3.49
CA LYS A 377 12.20 -6.28 4.31
C LYS A 377 10.89 -6.85 3.78
N GLN A 378 10.04 -5.99 3.20
CA GLN A 378 8.72 -6.32 2.67
C GLN A 378 8.73 -6.67 1.17
N THR A 379 9.79 -6.31 0.45
CA THR A 379 9.89 -6.43 -1.03
C THR A 379 10.78 -7.59 -1.48
N LEU A 380 11.63 -8.12 -0.61
CA LEU A 380 12.47 -9.30 -0.88
C LEU A 380 11.63 -10.54 -1.28
N PRO A 381 12.02 -11.26 -2.35
CA PRO A 381 11.43 -12.57 -2.69
C PRO A 381 11.56 -13.61 -1.57
N PRO A 382 10.75 -14.68 -1.55
CA PRO A 382 10.71 -15.65 -0.44
C PRO A 382 12.06 -16.31 -0.13
N MET A 383 12.75 -16.83 -1.16
CA MET A 383 13.98 -17.64 -1.02
C MET A 383 15.25 -16.78 -0.99
N THR A 384 15.30 -15.78 -0.10
CA THR A 384 16.40 -14.80 -0.03
C THR A 384 16.99 -14.63 1.37
N ALA A 385 18.25 -14.16 1.42
CA ALA A 385 18.92 -13.77 2.66
C ALA A 385 18.20 -12.57 3.30
N ARG A 386 17.97 -12.62 4.62
CA ARG A 386 17.22 -11.64 5.40
C ARG A 386 17.94 -11.28 6.69
N ILE A 387 17.87 -10.02 7.10
CA ILE A 387 18.43 -9.57 8.38
C ILE A 387 17.55 -10.13 9.51
N GLN A 388 18.15 -10.90 10.41
CA GLN A 388 17.41 -11.64 11.45
C GLN A 388 16.93 -10.77 12.62
N ARG A 389 17.73 -9.80 13.03
CA ARG A 389 17.55 -9.00 14.26
C ARG A 389 18.27 -7.64 14.14
N PRO A 390 18.00 -6.67 15.02
CA PRO A 390 18.76 -5.43 15.06
C PRO A 390 20.27 -5.67 15.18
N PRO A 391 21.12 -4.85 14.52
CA PRO A 391 22.55 -4.96 14.66
C PRO A 391 23.01 -4.67 16.09
N VAL A 392 24.09 -5.35 16.50
CA VAL A 392 24.64 -5.30 17.85
C VAL A 392 25.85 -4.36 17.88
N THR A 393 25.98 -3.57 18.94
CA THR A 393 27.15 -2.74 19.23
C THR A 393 27.53 -2.85 20.71
N ILE A 394 28.76 -2.48 21.06
CA ILE A 394 29.23 -2.44 22.45
C ILE A 394 29.16 -1.02 23.00
N LYS A 395 29.09 -0.87 24.33
CA LYS A 395 29.05 0.44 24.99
C LYS A 395 30.27 1.27 24.59
N ASN A 396 30.04 2.49 24.11
CA ASN A 396 31.05 3.42 23.58
C ASN A 396 31.83 2.91 22.33
N GLY A 397 31.38 1.83 21.68
CA GLY A 397 31.99 1.31 20.45
C GLY A 397 31.71 2.19 19.22
N LEU A 398 32.71 2.29 18.33
CA LEU A 398 32.62 2.93 17.01
C LEU A 398 32.11 1.99 15.90
N TYR A 399 31.96 0.70 16.23
CA TYR A 399 31.60 -0.37 15.29
C TYR A 399 30.31 -1.07 15.72
N ALA A 400 29.64 -1.68 14.76
CA ALA A 400 28.49 -2.55 14.99
C ALA A 400 28.56 -3.79 14.08
N ALA A 401 27.80 -4.82 14.43
CA ALA A 401 27.70 -6.07 13.70
C ALA A 401 26.24 -6.33 13.28
N LEU A 402 26.03 -6.66 12.00
CA LEU A 402 24.74 -7.00 11.38
C LEU A 402 24.69 -8.50 11.04
N MET A 403 23.50 -9.10 11.03
CA MET A 403 23.34 -10.56 10.91
C MET A 403 22.26 -10.95 9.89
N TYR A 404 22.68 -11.72 8.88
CA TYR A 404 21.84 -12.25 7.81
C TYR A 404 21.67 -13.77 7.93
N THR A 405 20.51 -14.28 7.52
CA THR A 405 20.36 -15.72 7.21
C THR A 405 21.32 -16.10 6.08
N PHE A 406 22.00 -17.25 6.21
CA PHE A 406 22.64 -17.90 5.08
C PHE A 406 21.63 -18.77 4.33
N VAL A 407 21.72 -18.78 3.01
CA VAL A 407 20.97 -19.68 2.14
C VAL A 407 21.99 -20.27 1.18
N ALA A 408 22.16 -21.60 1.20
CA ALA A 408 23.16 -22.30 0.39
C ALA A 408 22.82 -23.80 0.32
N GLU A 409 23.42 -24.52 -0.62
CA GLU A 409 23.59 -25.98 -0.47
C GLU A 409 24.76 -26.25 0.50
N PRO A 410 24.66 -27.25 1.40
CA PRO A 410 25.73 -27.59 2.33
C PRO A 410 27.08 -27.80 1.61
N GLY A 411 28.12 -27.10 2.07
CA GLY A 411 29.46 -27.13 1.46
C GLY A 411 29.61 -26.37 0.13
N LYS A 412 28.56 -25.73 -0.39
CA LYS A 412 28.60 -24.90 -1.62
C LYS A 412 28.21 -23.44 -1.31
N PRO A 413 29.13 -22.63 -0.75
CA PRO A 413 28.85 -21.24 -0.45
C PRO A 413 28.59 -20.41 -1.72
N PRO A 414 27.92 -19.25 -1.60
CA PRO A 414 27.69 -18.34 -2.71
C PRO A 414 28.98 -17.92 -3.43
N LYS A 415 28.83 -17.61 -4.71
CA LYS A 415 29.80 -16.81 -5.49
C LYS A 415 29.21 -15.41 -5.71
N SER A 416 30.04 -14.39 -5.84
CA SER A 416 29.59 -13.11 -6.38
C SER A 416 29.23 -13.24 -7.86
N LEU A 417 28.41 -12.31 -8.36
CA LEU A 417 28.10 -12.22 -9.78
C LEU A 417 29.37 -11.99 -10.61
N GLY A 418 30.35 -11.23 -10.10
CA GLY A 418 31.67 -11.08 -10.72
C GLY A 418 32.35 -12.42 -10.97
N CYS A 419 32.57 -13.20 -9.90
CA CYS A 419 33.16 -14.53 -9.97
C CYS A 419 32.37 -15.51 -10.87
N TYR A 420 31.03 -15.45 -10.83
CA TYR A 420 30.17 -16.28 -11.68
C TYR A 420 30.28 -15.91 -13.18
N LEU A 421 30.35 -14.61 -13.50
CA LEU A 421 30.50 -14.15 -14.88
C LEU A 421 31.90 -14.40 -15.45
N GLU A 422 32.95 -14.38 -14.62
CA GLU A 422 34.29 -14.79 -15.05
C GLU A 422 34.35 -16.30 -15.36
N GLU A 423 33.66 -17.16 -14.57
CA GLU A 423 33.64 -18.61 -14.81
C GLU A 423 32.72 -19.02 -15.98
N LYS A 424 31.50 -18.46 -16.05
CA LYS A 424 30.46 -18.91 -17.00
C LYS A 424 30.28 -18.01 -18.22
N ASN A 425 30.75 -16.76 -18.16
CA ASN A 425 30.65 -15.76 -19.23
C ASN A 425 29.27 -15.71 -19.93
N THR A 426 28.20 -15.86 -19.15
CA THR A 426 26.83 -15.93 -19.68
C THR A 426 25.97 -14.78 -19.12
N PRO A 427 25.33 -13.96 -19.97
CA PRO A 427 24.54 -12.83 -19.52
C PRO A 427 23.15 -13.25 -18.98
N LYS A 428 22.78 -14.54 -19.11
CA LYS A 428 21.49 -15.08 -18.64
C LYS A 428 21.24 -14.83 -17.15
N VAL A 429 22.29 -14.87 -16.33
CA VAL A 429 22.18 -14.63 -14.88
C VAL A 429 21.79 -13.18 -14.57
N ILE A 430 22.11 -12.21 -15.45
CA ILE A 430 21.69 -10.81 -15.28
C ILE A 430 20.17 -10.71 -15.38
N ASN A 431 19.53 -11.36 -16.36
CA ASN A 431 18.06 -11.45 -16.41
C ASN A 431 17.51 -12.04 -15.12
N GLN A 432 18.10 -13.13 -14.59
CA GLN A 432 17.64 -13.74 -13.34
C GLN A 432 17.72 -12.79 -12.12
N VAL A 433 18.63 -11.80 -12.10
CA VAL A 433 18.59 -10.72 -11.07
C VAL A 433 17.34 -9.85 -11.26
N PHE A 434 17.12 -9.33 -12.47
CA PHE A 434 16.08 -8.35 -12.73
C PHE A 434 14.67 -8.95 -12.86
N ASP A 435 14.53 -10.23 -13.17
CA ASP A 435 13.27 -10.97 -13.18
C ASP A 435 12.84 -11.35 -11.75
N ASN A 436 13.80 -11.69 -10.85
CA ASN A 436 13.51 -12.01 -9.44
C ASN A 436 13.21 -10.77 -8.58
N PHE A 437 13.94 -9.66 -8.76
CA PHE A 437 13.83 -8.48 -7.90
C PHE A 437 13.09 -7.30 -8.55
N GLY A 438 13.17 -7.15 -9.88
CA GLY A 438 12.59 -6.01 -10.61
C GLY A 438 11.09 -5.77 -10.37
N PRO A 439 10.20 -6.79 -10.36
CA PRO A 439 8.76 -6.61 -10.14
C PRO A 439 8.39 -5.96 -8.79
N ASN A 440 9.28 -6.00 -7.80
CA ASN A 440 9.10 -5.36 -6.50
C ASN A 440 9.96 -4.10 -6.31
N TRP A 441 10.95 -3.88 -7.19
CA TRP A 441 11.95 -2.81 -7.10
C TRP A 441 11.91 -1.93 -8.37
N TRP A 442 12.82 -2.15 -9.32
CA TRP A 442 13.05 -1.27 -10.47
C TRP A 442 11.85 -1.09 -11.42
N TYR A 443 10.95 -2.06 -11.50
CA TYR A 443 9.75 -1.98 -12.36
C TYR A 443 8.54 -1.34 -11.66
N GLN A 444 8.57 -1.14 -10.33
CA GLN A 444 7.57 -0.33 -9.62
C GLN A 444 7.92 1.16 -9.73
N ASN A 445 8.03 1.65 -10.96
CA ASN A 445 8.50 2.99 -11.24
C ASN A 445 7.36 3.97 -11.54
N SER A 446 7.59 5.22 -11.13
CA SER A 446 6.65 6.34 -11.25
C SER A 446 7.32 7.50 -12.00
N PRO A 447 6.58 8.35 -12.72
CA PRO A 447 7.17 9.49 -13.44
C PRO A 447 7.91 10.44 -12.51
N TYR A 448 9.14 10.82 -12.87
CA TYR A 448 10.01 11.64 -12.02
C TYR A 448 10.81 12.65 -12.85
N ILE A 449 10.76 13.92 -12.45
CA ILE A 449 11.58 14.97 -13.01
C ILE A 449 12.72 15.27 -12.04
N TYR A 450 13.96 15.04 -12.48
CA TYR A 450 15.16 15.21 -11.66
C TYR A 450 16.30 15.84 -12.46
N ARG A 451 17.31 16.37 -11.78
CA ARG A 451 18.56 16.82 -12.43
C ARG A 451 19.61 15.74 -12.32
N LEU A 452 20.38 15.54 -13.39
CA LEU A 452 21.39 14.48 -13.44
C LEU A 452 22.42 14.62 -12.29
N SER A 453 22.82 15.84 -11.95
CA SER A 453 23.67 16.15 -10.79
C SER A 453 23.01 15.79 -9.45
N MET A 454 21.72 16.05 -9.25
CA MET A 454 21.04 15.76 -7.97
C MET A 454 21.08 14.27 -7.61
N GLU A 455 20.89 13.40 -8.61
CA GLU A 455 20.81 11.95 -8.43
C GLU A 455 22.15 11.22 -8.60
N PHE A 456 23.00 11.69 -9.51
CA PHE A 456 24.24 11.00 -9.88
C PHE A 456 25.53 11.68 -9.43
N ASP A 457 25.53 12.89 -8.85
CA ASP A 457 26.78 13.55 -8.43
C ASP A 457 27.56 12.69 -7.42
N LYS A 458 26.91 11.83 -6.60
CA LYS A 458 27.61 10.88 -5.71
C LYS A 458 28.53 9.90 -6.45
N LYS A 459 28.28 9.61 -7.74
CA LYS A 459 29.19 8.81 -8.59
C LYS A 459 30.44 9.60 -9.01
N LEU A 460 30.42 10.93 -9.05
CA LEU A 460 31.58 11.77 -9.40
C LEU A 460 32.61 11.89 -8.24
N PRO A 461 33.83 12.41 -8.47
CA PRO A 461 34.72 12.92 -7.42
C PRO A 461 34.06 14.03 -6.58
N SER A 462 34.66 14.35 -5.43
CA SER A 462 34.30 15.58 -4.70
C SER A 462 34.53 16.83 -5.55
N HIS A 463 33.87 17.93 -5.22
CA HIS A 463 34.06 19.21 -5.91
C HIS A 463 35.47 19.77 -5.63
N LEU A 464 35.93 19.62 -4.38
CA LEU A 464 37.27 19.94 -3.91
C LEU A 464 37.86 18.78 -3.08
N SER A 465 39.17 18.58 -3.15
CA SER A 465 39.95 17.86 -2.14
C SER A 465 40.80 18.88 -1.39
N VAL A 466 40.79 18.87 -0.05
CA VAL A 466 41.43 19.91 0.78
C VAL A 466 42.16 19.32 1.98
N LYS A 467 43.22 19.98 2.44
CA LYS A 467 44.01 19.60 3.61
C LYS A 467 44.06 20.76 4.62
N PRO A 468 43.83 20.55 5.93
CA PRO A 468 43.95 21.63 6.93
C PRO A 468 45.38 22.17 7.01
N VAL A 469 45.52 23.48 7.25
CA VAL A 469 46.81 24.16 7.45
C VAL A 469 46.83 25.00 8.73
N ASN A 470 47.98 25.02 9.41
CA ASN A 470 48.18 25.74 10.67
C ASN A 470 48.79 27.13 10.44
N GLU A 471 48.13 27.94 9.60
CA GLU A 471 48.57 29.29 9.24
C GLU A 471 47.69 30.38 9.89
N LYS A 472 48.15 31.65 9.81
CA LYS A 472 47.33 32.81 10.23
C LYS A 472 46.46 33.26 9.06
N LYS A 473 45.15 33.45 9.29
CA LYS A 473 44.22 33.95 8.27
C LYS A 473 44.67 35.32 7.79
N GLN A 474 44.87 35.46 6.48
CA GLN A 474 45.20 36.75 5.86
C GLN A 474 43.89 37.52 5.59
N ILE A 475 43.98 38.85 5.51
CA ILE A 475 42.80 39.72 5.33
C ILE A 475 42.00 39.34 4.07
N ASN A 476 42.69 38.97 3.00
CA ASN A 476 42.10 38.64 1.69
C ASN A 476 41.87 37.12 1.50
N THR A 477 41.93 36.29 2.55
CA THR A 477 41.65 34.85 2.40
C THR A 477 40.18 34.60 2.09
N LEU A 478 39.91 34.05 0.90
CA LEU A 478 38.58 33.67 0.42
C LEU A 478 37.84 32.78 1.44
N SER A 479 36.62 33.16 1.82
CA SER A 479 35.72 32.31 2.62
C SER A 479 34.86 31.45 1.69
N PHE A 480 34.81 30.14 1.96
CA PHE A 480 34.04 29.16 1.22
C PHE A 480 33.10 28.39 2.15
N SER A 481 31.80 28.58 1.91
CA SER A 481 30.68 28.00 2.64
C SER A 481 30.01 26.88 1.84
N GLN A 482 29.14 26.13 2.52
CA GLN A 482 28.37 25.04 1.91
C GLN A 482 27.27 25.50 0.92
N THR A 483 27.17 26.79 0.62
CA THR A 483 26.24 27.39 -0.37
C THR A 483 26.94 28.09 -1.54
N ASP A 484 28.28 28.14 -1.55
CA ASP A 484 29.07 28.96 -2.49
C ASP A 484 29.32 28.30 -3.86
N TYR A 485 28.25 27.90 -4.55
CA TYR A 485 28.35 27.26 -5.87
C TYR A 485 29.14 28.10 -6.88
N ASP A 486 28.86 29.41 -6.96
CA ASP A 486 29.52 30.33 -7.91
C ASP A 486 31.01 30.57 -7.61
N LYS A 487 31.49 30.23 -6.40
CA LYS A 487 32.92 30.32 -6.06
C LYS A 487 33.72 29.11 -6.51
N LEU A 488 33.09 27.96 -6.78
CA LEU A 488 33.78 26.73 -7.16
C LEU A 488 34.69 26.87 -8.40
N PRO A 489 34.31 27.58 -9.49
CA PRO A 489 35.19 27.80 -10.64
C PRO A 489 36.35 28.78 -10.37
N LEU A 490 36.28 29.56 -9.29
CA LEU A 490 37.28 30.57 -8.92
C LEU A 490 38.38 30.01 -7.99
N ILE A 491 38.20 28.78 -7.49
CA ILE A 491 39.10 28.12 -6.56
C ILE A 491 40.17 27.34 -7.33
N ASN A 492 41.44 27.62 -7.04
CA ASN A 492 42.60 27.05 -7.71
C ASN A 492 43.30 25.99 -6.85
N VAL A 493 43.97 25.03 -7.49
CA VAL A 493 44.84 24.07 -6.80
C VAL A 493 46.03 24.81 -6.16
N GLY A 494 46.40 24.40 -4.96
CA GLY A 494 47.43 25.04 -4.12
C GLY A 494 46.95 26.25 -3.32
N GLN A 495 45.78 26.82 -3.64
CA GLN A 495 45.20 27.99 -2.96
C GLN A 495 44.83 27.66 -1.51
N ILE A 496 45.07 28.61 -0.60
CA ILE A 496 44.59 28.55 0.78
C ILE A 496 43.27 29.33 0.88
N ILE A 497 42.24 28.66 1.39
CA ILE A 497 40.90 29.21 1.61
C ILE A 497 40.47 29.00 3.07
N PHE A 498 39.55 29.82 3.55
CA PHE A 498 38.88 29.60 4.83
C PHE A 498 37.62 28.76 4.56
N LEU A 499 37.66 27.49 4.97
CA LEU A 499 36.55 26.57 4.86
C LEU A 499 35.64 26.74 6.08
N GLU A 500 34.35 26.97 5.84
CA GLU A 500 33.35 27.09 6.90
C GLU A 500 32.79 25.71 7.31
N LYS A 501 31.89 25.68 8.30
CA LYS A 501 31.33 24.42 8.80
C LYS A 501 30.31 23.85 7.80
N PHE A 502 30.42 22.56 7.50
CA PHE A 502 29.43 21.79 6.73
C PHE A 502 28.45 21.09 7.69
N ASP A 503 27.19 20.96 7.27
CA ASP A 503 26.14 20.30 8.06
C ASP A 503 26.35 18.78 8.19
N HIS A 504 26.77 18.12 7.12
CA HIS A 504 26.99 16.67 7.10
C HIS A 504 28.47 16.34 6.95
N VAL A 505 28.97 15.48 7.84
CA VAL A 505 30.36 15.04 7.91
C VAL A 505 30.38 13.53 8.11
N GLU A 506 30.99 12.82 7.17
CA GLU A 506 31.08 11.36 7.15
C GLU A 506 32.56 10.94 7.19
N ARG A 507 32.95 10.08 8.13
CA ARG A 507 34.30 9.50 8.14
C ARG A 507 34.36 8.40 7.08
N ARG A 508 35.38 8.44 6.23
CA ARG A 508 35.54 7.48 5.13
C ARG A 508 36.14 6.17 5.64
N GLY A 509 35.86 5.06 4.95
CA GLY A 509 36.34 3.72 5.34
C GLY A 509 37.86 3.57 5.39
N ASP A 510 38.62 4.49 4.77
CA ASP A 510 40.08 4.57 4.89
C ASP A 510 40.57 5.00 6.30
N GLY A 511 39.68 5.50 7.16
CA GLY A 511 39.96 5.99 8.51
C GLY A 511 40.81 7.28 8.56
N LYS A 512 41.25 7.79 7.40
CA LYS A 512 42.27 8.83 7.20
C LYS A 512 41.71 10.10 6.56
N SER A 513 40.48 10.07 6.04
CA SER A 513 39.82 11.21 5.42
C SER A 513 38.31 11.25 5.72
N TYR A 514 37.70 12.41 5.49
CA TYR A 514 36.26 12.62 5.66
C TYR A 514 35.63 13.13 4.36
N THR A 515 34.35 12.81 4.15
CA THR A 515 33.50 13.47 3.16
C THR A 515 32.70 14.55 3.89
N LEU A 516 32.82 15.81 3.47
CA LEU A 516 31.92 16.89 3.87
C LEU A 516 30.85 17.04 2.79
N VAL A 517 29.59 17.22 3.18
CA VAL A 517 28.45 17.32 2.25
C VAL A 517 27.54 18.47 2.71
N SER A 518 27.21 19.39 1.80
CA SER A 518 26.22 20.44 2.08
C SER A 518 24.82 19.84 2.22
N LYS A 519 23.87 20.61 2.75
CA LYS A 519 22.46 20.31 2.47
C LYS A 519 22.22 20.38 0.95
N SER A 520 21.39 19.48 0.45
CA SER A 520 20.92 19.51 -0.93
C SER A 520 19.95 20.67 -1.13
N THR A 521 19.92 21.26 -2.33
CA THR A 521 19.03 22.40 -2.65
C THR A 521 18.18 22.07 -3.86
N SER A 522 17.03 22.74 -4.03
CA SER A 522 16.15 22.51 -5.19
C SER A 522 16.77 22.89 -6.54
N SER A 523 17.85 23.70 -6.53
CA SER A 523 18.54 24.17 -7.74
C SER A 523 19.87 23.45 -8.02
N HIS A 524 20.60 23.03 -6.98
CA HIS A 524 21.96 22.49 -7.08
C HIS A 524 22.19 21.24 -6.21
N ALA A 525 22.90 20.27 -6.79
CA ALA A 525 23.41 19.09 -6.11
C ALA A 525 24.37 19.46 -4.97
N PRO A 526 24.41 18.70 -3.86
CA PRO A 526 25.14 19.13 -2.67
C PRO A 526 26.65 19.23 -2.91
N ILE A 527 27.24 20.35 -2.50
CA ILE A 527 28.69 20.57 -2.51
C ILE A 527 29.34 19.48 -1.67
N ARG A 528 30.32 18.78 -2.25
CA ARG A 528 31.13 17.77 -1.56
C ARG A 528 32.60 18.15 -1.52
N VAL A 529 33.21 17.99 -0.36
CA VAL A 529 34.64 18.24 -0.12
C VAL A 529 35.28 16.98 0.48
N ARG A 530 36.40 16.50 -0.07
CA ARG A 530 37.23 15.44 0.54
C ARG A 530 38.21 16.12 1.50
N TRP A 531 38.04 15.93 2.80
CA TRP A 531 38.91 16.46 3.85
C TRP A 531 40.04 15.46 4.13
N LEU A 532 41.27 15.84 3.78
CA LEU A 532 42.48 15.01 3.82
C LEU A 532 43.22 15.16 5.16
N SER A 533 42.52 14.87 6.27
CA SER A 533 43.14 14.52 7.56
C SER A 533 42.27 13.50 8.29
N ALA A 534 42.90 12.72 9.19
CA ALA A 534 42.24 11.88 10.18
C ALA A 534 41.63 12.69 11.34
N ASP A 535 42.01 13.97 11.48
CA ASP A 535 41.40 14.89 12.44
C ASP A 535 39.96 15.24 12.03
N SER A 536 39.05 15.28 13.01
CA SER A 536 37.67 15.70 12.82
C SER A 536 37.58 17.08 12.13
N PRO A 537 36.82 17.21 11.03
CA PRO A 537 36.69 18.46 10.29
C PRO A 537 36.19 19.63 11.14
N ARG A 538 36.84 20.79 10.99
CA ARG A 538 36.53 22.05 11.67
C ARG A 538 36.61 23.22 10.71
N ALA A 539 35.84 24.27 10.96
CA ALA A 539 35.99 25.53 10.22
C ALA A 539 37.38 26.12 10.47
N GLY A 540 38.04 26.61 9.43
CA GLY A 540 39.44 27.04 9.50
C GLY A 540 40.11 27.12 8.13
N LEU A 541 41.43 27.32 8.13
CA LEU A 541 42.20 27.36 6.89
C LEU A 541 42.45 25.96 6.34
N VAL A 542 42.26 25.81 5.03
CA VAL A 542 42.62 24.62 4.27
C VAL A 542 43.36 25.00 3.00
N GLN A 543 44.34 24.20 2.59
CA GLN A 543 44.90 24.23 1.26
C GLN A 543 44.08 23.33 0.34
N VAL A 544 43.75 23.82 -0.85
CA VAL A 544 43.10 23.04 -1.91
C VAL A 544 44.15 22.18 -2.61
N ILE A 545 43.97 20.86 -2.54
CA ILE A 545 44.89 19.86 -3.10
C ILE A 545 44.44 19.42 -4.50
N GLU A 546 43.12 19.33 -4.72
CA GLU A 546 42.53 19.03 -6.04
C GLU A 546 41.22 19.81 -6.21
N THR A 547 40.86 20.10 -7.47
CA THR A 547 39.50 20.49 -7.86
C THR A 547 38.94 19.45 -8.83
N ARG A 548 37.61 19.29 -8.87
CA ARG A 548 36.95 18.35 -9.80
C ARG A 548 37.39 18.55 -11.26
N GLU A 549 37.50 19.80 -11.71
CA GLU A 549 37.97 20.11 -13.07
C GLU A 549 39.40 19.60 -13.30
N ASN A 550 40.33 19.84 -12.36
CA ASN A 550 41.72 19.40 -12.48
C ASN A 550 41.85 17.87 -12.47
N VAL A 551 41.09 17.16 -11.63
CA VAL A 551 41.02 15.69 -11.61
C VAL A 551 40.64 15.14 -13.00
N TYR A 552 39.67 15.80 -13.67
CA TYR A 552 39.17 15.35 -14.97
C TYR A 552 40.06 15.74 -16.16
N GLN A 553 40.70 16.91 -16.17
CA GLN A 553 41.77 17.19 -17.14
C GLN A 553 42.90 16.17 -16.99
N GLY A 554 43.25 15.82 -15.74
CA GLY A 554 44.18 14.74 -15.41
C GLY A 554 43.73 13.32 -15.78
N TYR A 555 42.52 13.11 -16.30
CA TYR A 555 42.14 11.84 -16.97
C TYR A 555 42.29 11.94 -18.49
N LYS A 556 41.90 13.08 -19.08
CA LYS A 556 42.08 13.37 -20.51
C LYS A 556 43.54 13.29 -20.95
N GLU A 557 44.48 13.69 -20.09
CA GLU A 557 45.93 13.56 -20.31
C GLU A 557 46.45 12.10 -20.22
N LYS A 558 45.70 11.18 -19.60
CA LYS A 558 46.16 9.83 -19.25
C LYS A 558 45.50 8.71 -20.06
N PHE A 559 44.38 8.99 -20.72
CA PHE A 559 43.55 8.02 -21.43
C PHE A 559 43.16 8.51 -22.82
N GLU A 560 43.36 7.65 -23.82
CA GLU A 560 43.04 7.95 -25.21
C GLU A 560 41.54 7.69 -25.50
N HIS A 561 40.92 8.47 -26.38
CA HIS A 561 39.52 8.33 -26.78
C HIS A 561 39.32 7.76 -28.19
N PHE A 562 40.39 7.40 -28.91
CA PHE A 562 40.35 6.70 -30.21
C PHE A 562 39.43 7.34 -31.26
N GLY A 563 39.41 8.68 -31.30
CA GLY A 563 38.57 9.48 -32.21
C GLY A 563 37.11 9.69 -31.77
N LEU A 564 36.69 9.15 -30.63
CA LEU A 564 35.38 9.45 -30.01
C LEU A 564 35.37 10.88 -29.40
N PRO A 565 34.20 11.47 -29.11
CA PRO A 565 34.11 12.79 -28.46
C PRO A 565 34.72 12.80 -27.04
N GLU A 566 35.10 13.99 -26.56
CA GLU A 566 35.67 14.13 -25.21
C GLU A 566 34.56 14.16 -24.14
N PRO A 567 34.53 13.20 -23.18
CA PRO A 567 33.38 13.00 -22.31
C PRO A 567 33.14 14.10 -21.27
N TRP A 568 34.18 14.78 -20.76
CA TRP A 568 34.03 15.77 -19.70
C TRP A 568 33.33 17.04 -20.18
N ASN A 569 33.65 17.52 -21.38
CA ASN A 569 33.05 18.72 -21.94
C ASN A 569 31.57 18.54 -22.32
N TYR A 570 31.13 17.33 -22.65
CA TYR A 570 29.71 17.02 -22.77
C TYR A 570 29.05 16.90 -21.39
N LEU A 571 29.67 16.13 -20.48
CA LEU A 571 29.14 15.91 -19.12
C LEU A 571 28.90 17.22 -18.36
N LYS A 572 29.80 18.21 -18.46
CA LYS A 572 29.64 19.55 -17.87
C LYS A 572 28.36 20.27 -18.29
N LYS A 573 27.91 20.10 -19.54
CA LYS A 573 26.69 20.72 -20.06
C LYS A 573 25.46 20.03 -19.48
N VAL A 574 25.43 18.70 -19.52
CA VAL A 574 24.23 17.90 -19.21
C VAL A 574 24.00 17.66 -17.72
N LEU A 575 25.00 17.88 -16.85
CA LEU A 575 24.87 17.65 -15.40
C LEU A 575 23.70 18.40 -14.75
N ASN A 576 23.38 19.60 -15.22
CA ASN A 576 22.28 20.41 -14.66
C ASN A 576 21.02 20.43 -15.54
N GLU A 577 20.96 19.60 -16.60
CA GLU A 577 19.71 19.36 -17.32
C GLU A 577 18.68 18.68 -16.41
N SER A 578 17.40 18.99 -16.65
CA SER A 578 16.26 18.31 -16.04
C SER A 578 15.80 17.17 -16.94
N ILE A 579 15.81 15.95 -16.43
CA ILE A 579 15.44 14.71 -17.12
C ILE A 579 13.99 14.35 -16.73
N ASN A 580 13.18 14.00 -17.72
CA ASN A 580 11.80 13.53 -17.55
C ASN A 580 11.81 11.99 -17.62
N GLY A 581 12.15 11.38 -16.48
CA GLY A 581 12.42 9.96 -16.34
C GLY A 581 11.51 9.29 -15.32
N THR A 582 12.06 8.37 -14.53
CA THR A 582 11.28 7.59 -13.55
C THR A 582 11.96 7.50 -12.17
N ARG A 583 11.22 7.01 -11.16
CA ARG A 583 11.68 6.77 -9.79
C ARG A 583 11.01 5.53 -9.20
N SER A 584 11.82 4.67 -8.58
CA SER A 584 11.42 3.45 -7.88
C SER A 584 12.37 3.16 -6.72
N VAL A 585 12.20 2.04 -6.01
CA VAL A 585 13.24 1.53 -5.10
C VAL A 585 14.46 1.09 -5.91
N ILE A 586 15.64 1.51 -5.46
CA ILE A 586 16.96 1.18 -6.02
C ILE A 586 17.90 0.69 -4.92
N HIS A 587 18.81 -0.21 -5.27
CA HIS A 587 19.88 -0.70 -4.41
C HIS A 587 20.85 0.44 -4.03
N GLY A 588 21.12 1.37 -4.95
CA GLY A 588 21.93 2.57 -4.73
C GLY A 588 23.45 2.35 -4.73
N ASP A 589 23.88 1.08 -4.76
CA ASP A 589 25.24 0.58 -5.04
C ASP A 589 25.18 -0.85 -5.64
N LEU A 590 24.38 -1.05 -6.69
CA LEU A 590 24.30 -2.35 -7.37
C LEU A 590 25.60 -2.66 -8.15
N ASN A 591 26.53 -3.38 -7.53
CA ASN A 591 27.81 -3.80 -8.11
C ASN A 591 27.93 -5.35 -8.20
N LEU A 592 29.03 -5.84 -8.78
CA LEU A 592 29.24 -7.27 -9.04
C LEU A 592 29.40 -8.15 -7.79
N GLU A 593 29.77 -7.57 -6.65
CA GLU A 593 29.98 -8.29 -5.39
C GLU A 593 28.77 -8.19 -4.44
N ASN A 594 27.95 -7.14 -4.58
CA ASN A 594 26.67 -6.98 -3.88
C ASN A 594 25.55 -7.90 -4.43
N ILE A 595 25.81 -8.62 -5.52
CA ILE A 595 24.93 -9.66 -6.07
C ILE A 595 25.59 -11.02 -5.83
N LEU A 596 24.91 -11.91 -5.10
CA LEU A 596 25.36 -13.28 -4.81
C LEU A 596 24.55 -14.31 -5.59
N ILE A 597 25.24 -15.29 -6.16
CA ILE A 597 24.69 -16.43 -6.91
C ILE A 597 24.89 -17.71 -6.10
N GLY A 598 23.78 -18.38 -5.80
CA GLY A 598 23.71 -19.64 -5.08
C GLY A 598 23.70 -20.88 -5.97
N ALA A 599 23.70 -22.04 -5.31
CA ALA A 599 23.32 -23.29 -5.95
C ALA A 599 21.86 -23.25 -6.44
N GLY A 600 21.51 -24.10 -7.41
CA GLY A 600 20.21 -24.04 -8.11
C GLY A 600 19.98 -22.78 -8.97
N GLY A 601 20.89 -21.80 -8.95
CA GLY A 601 20.71 -20.51 -9.64
C GLY A 601 19.90 -19.47 -8.85
N PHE A 602 19.74 -19.65 -7.53
CA PHE A 602 19.16 -18.62 -6.67
C PHE A 602 20.04 -17.36 -6.65
N VAL A 603 19.41 -16.20 -6.53
CA VAL A 603 20.05 -14.88 -6.58
C VAL A 603 19.70 -14.09 -5.32
N TRP A 604 20.70 -13.45 -4.71
CA TRP A 604 20.54 -12.60 -3.53
C TRP A 604 21.21 -11.24 -3.71
N LEU A 605 20.63 -10.21 -3.12
CA LEU A 605 21.22 -8.88 -2.99
C LEU A 605 21.70 -8.69 -1.55
N ILE A 606 22.82 -7.99 -1.37
CA ILE A 606 23.42 -7.66 -0.06
C ILE A 606 23.99 -6.23 -0.08
N ASP A 607 24.36 -5.69 1.09
CA ASP A 607 24.82 -4.31 1.28
C ASP A 607 23.79 -3.23 0.92
N PHE A 608 22.69 -3.21 1.68
CA PHE A 608 21.60 -2.24 1.53
C PHE A 608 21.93 -0.83 2.06
N SER A 609 23.21 -0.52 2.31
CA SER A 609 23.65 0.73 2.94
C SER A 609 23.31 1.99 2.12
N GLU A 610 23.15 1.88 0.81
CA GLU A 610 22.78 2.99 -0.08
C GLU A 610 21.38 2.85 -0.71
N THR A 611 20.60 1.84 -0.29
CA THR A 611 19.26 1.53 -0.81
C THR A 611 18.24 2.60 -0.44
N ARG A 612 17.50 3.07 -1.45
CA ARG A 612 16.61 4.25 -1.37
C ARG A 612 15.62 4.27 -2.53
N GLU A 613 14.76 5.27 -2.55
CA GLU A 613 14.10 5.68 -3.80
C GLU A 613 15.04 6.51 -4.70
N GLY A 614 15.02 6.27 -6.01
CA GLY A 614 15.78 7.02 -7.02
C GLY A 614 15.50 6.53 -8.45
N PRO A 615 16.17 7.08 -9.48
CA PRO A 615 16.03 6.60 -10.86
C PRO A 615 16.55 5.17 -11.01
N PRO A 616 15.77 4.18 -11.47
CA PRO A 616 16.20 2.78 -11.56
C PRO A 616 17.45 2.56 -12.42
N ILE A 617 17.61 3.35 -13.48
CA ILE A 617 18.83 3.42 -14.30
C ILE A 617 20.12 3.73 -13.50
N TYR A 618 20.04 4.29 -12.29
CA TYR A 618 21.19 4.51 -11.42
C TYR A 618 21.93 3.20 -11.11
N ASP A 619 21.19 2.10 -10.92
CA ASP A 619 21.74 0.78 -10.63
C ASP A 619 22.19 0.07 -11.91
N LEU A 620 21.36 0.07 -12.97
CA LEU A 620 21.70 -0.61 -14.23
C LEU A 620 22.96 -0.01 -14.87
N SER A 621 23.10 1.32 -14.84
CA SER A 621 24.31 2.00 -15.32
C SER A 621 25.53 1.81 -14.42
N HIS A 622 25.34 1.48 -13.14
CA HIS A 622 26.42 1.07 -12.23
C HIS A 622 26.90 -0.33 -12.59
N LEU A 623 25.99 -1.29 -12.67
CA LEU A 623 26.30 -2.69 -12.98
C LEU A 623 26.94 -2.85 -14.37
N ALA A 624 26.49 -2.06 -15.37
CA ALA A 624 27.13 -1.99 -16.68
C ALA A 624 28.59 -1.49 -16.61
N VAL A 625 28.86 -0.51 -15.75
CA VAL A 625 30.19 0.07 -15.52
C VAL A 625 31.12 -0.90 -14.80
N GLU A 626 30.63 -1.61 -13.78
CA GLU A 626 31.37 -2.67 -13.10
C GLU A 626 31.73 -3.82 -14.06
N ILE A 627 30.78 -4.20 -14.94
CA ILE A 627 31.02 -5.19 -16.00
C ILE A 627 32.07 -4.72 -17.03
N VAL A 628 32.14 -3.43 -17.35
CA VAL A 628 33.23 -2.88 -18.18
C VAL A 628 34.57 -2.88 -17.42
N ALA A 629 34.57 -2.40 -16.18
CA ALA A 629 35.77 -2.21 -15.36
C ALA A 629 36.45 -3.51 -14.94
N HIS A 630 35.67 -4.57 -14.72
CA HIS A 630 36.13 -5.86 -14.22
C HIS A 630 36.03 -6.95 -15.29
N LEU A 631 34.84 -7.30 -15.80
CA LEU A 631 34.70 -8.43 -16.73
C LEU A 631 35.33 -8.16 -18.12
N TYR A 632 35.07 -7.01 -18.74
CA TYR A 632 35.57 -6.73 -20.09
C TYR A 632 37.03 -6.23 -20.12
N ALA A 633 37.48 -5.49 -19.09
CA ALA A 633 38.89 -5.10 -18.98
C ALA A 633 39.81 -6.29 -18.66
N ASN A 634 39.36 -7.30 -17.90
CA ASN A 634 40.16 -8.50 -17.59
C ASN A 634 40.35 -9.43 -18.80
N LYS A 635 39.48 -9.36 -19.83
CA LYS A 635 39.62 -10.15 -21.06
C LYS A 635 40.77 -9.67 -21.94
N ASN A 636 41.23 -10.54 -22.85
CA ASN A 636 42.33 -10.30 -23.80
C ASN A 636 41.98 -9.32 -24.95
N TYR A 637 41.17 -8.31 -24.68
CA TYR A 637 40.96 -7.17 -25.57
C TYR A 637 41.97 -6.06 -25.26
N ASP A 638 42.48 -5.40 -26.29
CA ASP A 638 43.06 -4.06 -26.18
C ASP A 638 41.96 -2.97 -26.26
N ALA A 639 42.36 -1.71 -26.14
CA ALA A 639 41.46 -0.55 -26.11
C ALA A 639 40.77 -0.29 -27.47
N PHE A 640 41.45 -0.49 -28.60
CA PHE A 640 40.90 -0.31 -29.94
C PHE A 640 39.94 -1.46 -30.30
N SER A 641 40.31 -2.70 -29.95
CA SER A 641 39.41 -3.86 -30.04
C SER A 641 38.13 -3.66 -29.23
N PHE A 642 38.21 -3.08 -28.04
CA PHE A 642 37.03 -2.74 -27.22
C PHE A 642 36.10 -1.71 -27.91
N VAL A 643 36.65 -0.67 -28.55
CA VAL A 643 35.88 0.28 -29.38
C VAL A 643 35.16 -0.44 -30.52
N ASN A 644 35.81 -1.40 -31.18
CA ASN A 644 35.19 -2.16 -32.27
C ASN A 644 34.08 -3.09 -31.76
N HIS A 645 34.28 -3.74 -30.60
CA HIS A 645 33.24 -4.56 -29.96
C HIS A 645 31.99 -3.75 -29.56
N LEU A 646 32.16 -2.49 -29.11
CA LEU A 646 31.08 -1.54 -28.87
C LEU A 646 30.34 -1.19 -30.18
N LYS A 647 31.07 -0.81 -31.24
CA LYS A 647 30.49 -0.45 -32.55
C LYS A 647 29.64 -1.57 -33.16
N ILE A 648 30.12 -2.81 -33.15
CA ILE A 648 29.38 -3.97 -33.68
C ILE A 648 28.39 -4.58 -32.67
N ARG A 649 28.20 -3.93 -31.50
CA ARG A 649 27.29 -4.36 -30.41
C ARG A 649 27.47 -5.83 -29.98
N SER A 650 28.72 -6.30 -29.89
CA SER A 650 29.06 -7.70 -29.54
C SER A 650 29.32 -7.93 -28.04
N LEU A 651 28.82 -7.03 -27.18
CA LEU A 651 29.02 -7.05 -25.74
C LEU A 651 27.72 -7.44 -25.02
N ASP A 652 27.37 -8.73 -25.06
CA ASP A 652 26.04 -9.23 -24.69
C ASP A 652 25.56 -8.86 -23.29
N HIS A 653 26.46 -8.76 -22.31
CA HIS A 653 26.11 -8.34 -20.94
C HIS A 653 25.61 -6.88 -20.92
N LEU A 654 26.15 -6.02 -21.79
CA LEU A 654 25.69 -4.63 -21.95
C LEU A 654 24.41 -4.56 -22.79
N ASN A 655 24.30 -5.39 -23.84
CA ASN A 655 23.07 -5.51 -24.64
C ASN A 655 21.85 -5.93 -23.79
N ILE A 656 22.05 -6.83 -22.82
CA ILE A 656 20.99 -7.22 -21.88
C ILE A 656 20.64 -6.08 -20.91
N LEU A 657 21.63 -5.37 -20.36
CA LEU A 657 21.35 -4.24 -19.46
C LEU A 657 20.65 -3.06 -20.16
N GLU A 658 20.91 -2.81 -21.44
CA GLU A 658 20.17 -1.82 -22.24
C GLU A 658 18.69 -2.22 -22.40
N LYS A 659 18.40 -3.49 -22.72
CA LYS A 659 17.03 -4.04 -22.79
C LYS A 659 16.30 -4.09 -21.44
N LEU A 660 17.04 -4.20 -20.34
CA LEU A 660 16.48 -4.13 -18.99
C LEU A 660 16.22 -2.66 -18.59
N ALA A 661 17.05 -1.72 -19.05
CA ALA A 661 16.81 -0.29 -18.86
C ALA A 661 15.55 0.19 -19.57
N GLU A 662 15.23 -0.34 -20.76
CA GLU A 662 13.98 -0.07 -21.50
C GLU A 662 12.71 -0.34 -20.66
N LYS A 663 12.73 -1.30 -19.71
CA LYS A 663 11.61 -1.56 -18.77
C LYS A 663 11.55 -0.58 -17.58
N CYS A 664 12.64 0.13 -17.32
CA CYS A 664 12.85 0.95 -16.12
C CYS A 664 12.64 2.45 -16.38
N VAL A 665 12.89 2.88 -17.62
CA VAL A 665 12.79 4.26 -18.10
C VAL A 665 11.38 4.61 -18.59
N LYS A 666 11.14 5.91 -18.80
CA LYS A 666 9.89 6.38 -19.39
C LYS A 666 9.84 6.04 -20.90
N PRO A 667 8.70 5.55 -21.42
CA PRO A 667 8.51 5.32 -22.86
C PRO A 667 8.80 6.59 -23.70
N GLY A 668 9.43 6.41 -24.85
CA GLY A 668 9.82 7.49 -25.77
C GLY A 668 11.13 8.22 -25.41
N THR A 669 11.45 8.43 -24.12
CA THR A 669 12.66 9.18 -23.70
C THR A 669 13.84 8.30 -23.27
N GLY A 670 13.61 7.00 -23.09
CA GLY A 670 14.45 6.12 -22.30
C GLY A 670 15.91 5.93 -22.73
N LYS A 671 16.18 5.88 -24.04
CA LYS A 671 17.53 5.62 -24.55
C LYS A 671 18.52 6.73 -24.16
N ARG A 672 18.09 8.00 -24.26
CA ARG A 672 18.89 9.17 -23.84
C ARG A 672 19.11 9.17 -22.32
N GLU A 673 18.06 8.88 -21.55
CA GLU A 673 18.13 8.79 -20.08
C GLU A 673 19.18 7.76 -19.63
N TYR A 674 19.16 6.55 -20.20
CA TYR A 674 20.14 5.51 -19.86
C TYR A 674 21.57 5.84 -20.35
N GLN A 675 21.73 6.41 -21.54
CA GLN A 675 23.04 6.87 -22.04
C GLN A 675 23.68 7.94 -21.14
N LEU A 676 22.90 8.89 -20.63
CA LEU A 676 23.37 9.90 -19.66
C LEU A 676 23.79 9.25 -18.33
N ALA A 677 23.04 8.27 -17.85
CA ALA A 677 23.37 7.50 -16.64
C ALA A 677 24.67 6.70 -16.81
N LEU A 678 24.88 6.07 -17.98
CA LEU A 678 26.11 5.38 -18.35
C LEU A 678 27.30 6.34 -18.46
N LEU A 679 27.13 7.52 -19.07
CA LEU A 679 28.17 8.55 -19.18
C LEU A 679 28.66 8.97 -17.78
N VAL A 680 27.73 9.34 -16.89
CA VAL A 680 28.08 9.75 -15.51
C VAL A 680 28.75 8.62 -14.74
N SER A 681 28.18 7.41 -14.81
CA SER A 681 28.70 6.26 -14.05
C SER A 681 30.10 5.88 -14.51
N SER A 682 30.34 5.83 -15.83
CA SER A 682 31.64 5.45 -16.42
C SER A 682 32.71 6.47 -16.06
N PHE A 683 32.39 7.76 -16.21
CA PHE A 683 33.33 8.85 -15.94
C PHE A 683 33.55 9.09 -14.44
N GLY A 684 32.56 8.81 -13.61
CA GLY A 684 32.66 8.82 -12.15
C GLY A 684 33.55 7.71 -11.60
N ALA A 685 33.45 6.49 -12.13
CA ALA A 685 34.20 5.32 -11.67
C ALA A 685 35.73 5.46 -11.84
N LEU A 686 36.20 6.33 -12.75
CA LEU A 686 37.63 6.66 -12.92
C LEU A 686 38.30 7.14 -11.61
N LYS A 687 37.53 7.63 -10.64
CA LYS A 687 37.99 8.07 -9.31
C LYS A 687 38.51 6.95 -8.40
N TYR A 688 38.15 5.69 -8.63
CA TYR A 688 38.53 4.59 -7.73
C TYR A 688 39.99 4.20 -7.91
N GLU A 689 40.76 4.26 -6.83
CA GLU A 689 42.24 4.18 -6.84
C GLU A 689 42.76 2.76 -7.16
N ASN A 690 41.97 1.72 -6.90
CA ASN A 690 42.30 0.31 -7.16
C ASN A 690 42.07 -0.17 -8.61
N LEU A 691 41.30 0.57 -9.43
CA LEU A 691 41.03 0.16 -10.80
C LEU A 691 42.29 0.26 -11.65
N SER A 692 42.62 -0.81 -12.38
CA SER A 692 43.80 -0.87 -13.24
C SER A 692 43.82 0.24 -14.31
N LYS A 693 45.01 0.61 -14.82
CA LYS A 693 45.10 1.58 -15.94
C LYS A 693 44.25 1.12 -17.14
N LYS A 694 44.17 -0.19 -17.40
CA LYS A 694 43.35 -0.76 -18.47
C LYS A 694 41.85 -0.61 -18.19
N SER A 695 41.40 -0.92 -16.97
CA SER A 695 40.00 -0.73 -16.53
C SER A 695 39.58 0.74 -16.69
N LYS A 696 40.41 1.68 -16.25
CA LYS A 696 40.14 3.12 -16.40
C LYS A 696 40.15 3.57 -17.87
N GLN A 697 41.06 3.06 -18.70
CA GLN A 697 41.08 3.30 -20.13
C GLN A 697 39.79 2.81 -20.82
N PHE A 698 39.28 1.64 -20.44
CA PHE A 698 38.03 1.08 -20.96
C PHE A 698 36.82 1.91 -20.53
N LEU A 699 36.78 2.35 -19.27
CA LEU A 699 35.72 3.24 -18.76
C LEU A 699 35.72 4.62 -19.42
N TYR A 700 36.90 5.21 -19.67
CA TYR A 700 37.02 6.49 -20.38
C TYR A 700 36.53 6.39 -21.83
N ILE A 701 36.86 5.29 -22.52
CA ILE A 701 36.30 4.96 -23.85
C ILE A 701 34.79 4.76 -23.78
N PHE A 702 34.29 4.04 -22.78
CA PHE A 702 32.86 3.76 -22.66
C PHE A 702 32.04 5.03 -22.38
N ALA A 703 32.60 5.97 -21.60
CA ALA A 703 32.06 7.33 -21.43
C ALA A 703 32.04 8.11 -22.76
N ALA A 704 33.17 8.14 -23.48
CA ALA A 704 33.28 8.80 -24.79
C ALA A 704 32.31 8.19 -25.84
N TRP A 705 32.08 6.88 -25.78
CA TRP A 705 31.10 6.18 -26.62
C TRP A 705 29.65 6.58 -26.29
N GLN A 706 29.30 6.82 -25.03
CA GLN A 706 27.97 7.38 -24.71
C GLN A 706 27.80 8.78 -25.31
N VAL A 707 28.83 9.64 -25.29
CA VAL A 707 28.75 10.95 -25.94
C VAL A 707 28.61 10.81 -27.46
N TYR A 708 29.38 9.93 -28.10
CA TYR A 708 29.21 9.62 -29.52
C TYR A 708 27.75 9.23 -29.84
N LEU A 709 27.14 8.35 -29.05
CA LEU A 709 25.73 7.98 -29.22
C LEU A 709 24.77 9.16 -28.94
N LEU A 710 25.02 9.97 -27.92
CA LEU A 710 24.19 11.13 -27.55
C LEU A 710 24.28 12.30 -28.55
N GLU A 711 25.35 12.38 -29.35
CA GLU A 711 25.55 13.38 -30.40
C GLU A 711 25.12 12.89 -31.79
N ASN A 712 25.12 11.57 -32.04
CA ASN A 712 24.77 10.98 -33.35
C ASN A 712 23.43 10.22 -33.36
N THR A 713 22.76 10.05 -32.22
CA THR A 713 21.34 9.70 -32.19
C THR A 713 20.56 10.99 -32.44
N SER A 714 20.17 11.22 -33.69
CA SER A 714 19.17 12.23 -34.04
C SER A 714 17.96 12.09 -33.12
N PHE A 715 17.35 13.21 -32.76
CA PHE A 715 16.06 13.18 -32.06
C PHE A 715 14.97 12.75 -33.05
N ASP A 716 14.73 11.45 -33.14
CA ASP A 716 13.55 10.87 -33.77
C ASP A 716 12.33 11.26 -32.93
N VAL A 717 11.82 12.47 -33.21
CA VAL A 717 10.56 13.01 -32.69
C VAL A 717 9.57 13.02 -33.85
N GLU A 718 8.85 11.90 -33.98
CA GLU A 718 7.52 11.81 -34.58
C GLU A 718 6.50 11.54 -33.47
#